data_AF-E9D7B4-F1
#
_entry.id   AF-E9D7B4-F1
#
_cell.length_a   1.000
_cell.length_b   1.000
_cell.length_c   1.000
_cell.angle_alpha   90.00
_cell.angle_beta   90.00
_cell.angle_gamma   90.00
#
_symmetry.space_group_name_H-M   'P 1'
#
loop_
_entity.id
_entity.type
_entity.pdbx_description
1 polymer ?
#
loop_
_entity_poly.entity_id
_entity_poly.type
_entity_poly.pdbx_seq_one_letter_code
_entity_poly.pdbx_strand_id
1 'polypeptide(L)'
;MAYQGGGGNSPGGYGDHRLQDMPSNGSQYHLPQDDDASRSLLNQGPYGGPFDDPHQRTASPARPASRYSLTESYATDPQNMSQYNDPMYGQQTDNPAAGFGVPGRVASPYSRSETSSTDAWRRRQAPQGNLRRYATRKVKLVQGSVLSVDYPVPSAIQNAVQAKYRNDLEGGSEEFTHMRYTAATCDPNDFTLHNGYNLRPAMYNRHTELLIAITYYNEDKMLTSRTLHGVMQNIRDIVNIKKSEFWNKGGPAWQKIVVALIFDGIDPCDKDVLDVLATIGVYQDGVMKRDVDGKETVAHIFEYTTQLSVTANQQLIRPHDDGPSTLPPVQMMFCLKQKNSKKINSHRWLFNAFGRILNPEICILLDAGTKPGSKSLLALWEAFYNDKDLGGSCGEIHAMLGKGWTKLINPLVAAQNFEYKISNILDKPLESSFGYVSVLPGAFSAYRFRAIMGRPLEQYFHGDHTLSKQLGPKGIEGMNIFKKNMFLAEDRILCFELVAKAGSKWHLTYVKASKGETDVPEGAPEFISQRRRWLNGSFAASIYALMHFGRMYKSGHNILRMFFFHIQMLYNTFTVFLTWFALAAYWLTTSVIMDLVGNPNQEGQRAFPFGNKVTPILNTVLKYLYLGFLLLQFILALGNRPKGSKHSYITSFILFGLVQLYIVILSMYLVVRAFSGSVDFETDKGVDGFLKSFFGSDSAGIIVIALAATFGLYFVASFMYMDPWHMFTSFPAYLLIMSSYINILMVYAFSNWHDVSWGTKGSDKADALPSAQTTKEDGGKAAVIEEIDKPQADIDSQFEATVKRALTPFVEPKVDEKKSLEDSYKSFRTRLVASWIFSNALLAVLITSDSVNKLGFTSQATDRTANFFRALLWATAALSLIRFIGACWFLGKSGIMCCFARR
;
A
#
# COMPACT_ATOMS: atom_id res chain seq x y z
N MET A 1 -48.83 0.06 -40.34
CA MET A 1 -50.15 0.74 -40.37
C MET A 1 -50.36 1.40 -39.01
N ALA A 2 -51.06 2.54 -38.91
CA ALA A 2 -51.35 3.32 -37.69
C ALA A 2 -50.10 3.69 -36.82
N TYR A 3 -49.49 4.89 -36.83
CA TYR A 3 -49.87 6.24 -37.28
C TYR A 3 -50.70 7.09 -36.30
N GLN A 4 -50.02 7.91 -35.46
CA GLN A 4 -50.38 9.30 -35.05
C GLN A 4 -49.36 9.84 -34.00
N GLY A 5 -48.97 11.12 -33.96
CA GLY A 5 -49.08 12.15 -35.00
C GLY A 5 -49.23 13.60 -34.49
N GLY A 6 -48.15 14.41 -34.55
CA GLY A 6 -48.16 15.88 -34.32
C GLY A 6 -48.13 16.32 -32.84
N GLY A 7 -47.63 17.51 -32.47
CA GLY A 7 -46.93 18.59 -33.20
C GLY A 7 -46.74 19.79 -32.25
N GLY A 8 -45.92 20.82 -32.49
CA GLY A 8 -44.93 21.08 -33.56
C GLY A 8 -44.60 22.59 -33.64
N ASN A 9 -43.42 22.98 -34.15
CA ASN A 9 -43.23 24.22 -34.95
C ASN A 9 -41.79 24.34 -35.52
N SER A 10 -41.70 25.00 -36.68
CA SER A 10 -40.51 25.20 -37.55
C SER A 10 -40.06 26.68 -37.50
N PRO A 11 -39.22 27.24 -38.41
CA PRO A 11 -38.34 26.71 -39.49
C PRO A 11 -36.84 27.14 -39.29
N GLY A 12 -35.83 26.94 -40.15
CA GLY A 12 -35.62 26.35 -41.50
C GLY A 12 -34.41 27.07 -42.16
N GLY A 13 -33.67 26.59 -43.17
CA GLY A 13 -33.64 25.32 -43.93
C GLY A 13 -32.56 25.36 -45.05
N TYR A 14 -32.42 24.28 -45.84
CA TYR A 14 -31.50 24.12 -47.01
C TYR A 14 -29.98 24.11 -46.70
N GLY A 15 -29.09 23.49 -47.49
CA GLY A 15 -29.23 22.74 -48.76
C GLY A 15 -28.12 21.68 -48.96
N ASP A 16 -27.94 21.16 -50.18
CA ASP A 16 -27.45 19.78 -50.41
C ASP A 16 -26.05 19.61 -51.07
N HIS A 17 -25.54 18.36 -51.03
CA HIS A 17 -24.41 17.69 -51.72
C HIS A 17 -23.44 18.43 -52.69
N ARG A 18 -22.15 18.00 -52.68
CA ARG A 18 -21.39 17.62 -53.91
C ARG A 18 -20.08 16.83 -53.69
N LEU A 19 -19.63 16.18 -54.76
CA LEU A 19 -18.35 15.47 -55.01
C LEU A 19 -17.95 15.70 -56.49
N GLN A 20 -16.81 15.15 -56.95
CA GLN A 20 -16.24 15.23 -58.34
C GLN A 20 -15.61 16.60 -58.72
N ASP A 21 -14.58 16.73 -59.59
CA ASP A 21 -13.70 15.75 -60.26
C ASP A 21 -12.33 16.35 -60.72
N MET A 22 -11.51 15.55 -61.42
CA MET A 22 -10.17 15.76 -62.08
C MET A 22 -9.99 17.02 -62.98
N PRO A 23 -8.75 17.42 -63.46
CA PRO A 23 -7.80 16.63 -64.27
C PRO A 23 -6.28 16.89 -64.03
N SER A 24 -5.41 16.77 -65.06
CA SER A 24 -4.00 16.32 -64.96
C SER A 24 -2.96 17.03 -65.87
N ASN A 25 -1.68 16.63 -65.69
CA ASN A 25 -0.56 16.57 -66.67
C ASN A 25 0.44 17.76 -66.76
N GLY A 26 1.74 17.47 -67.03
CA GLY A 26 2.71 18.45 -67.59
C GLY A 26 4.13 18.62 -66.96
N SER A 27 5.12 17.93 -67.55
CA SER A 27 6.47 18.44 -67.96
C SER A 27 7.59 18.96 -67.01
N GLN A 28 8.71 18.20 -67.03
CA GLN A 28 10.12 18.60 -67.32
C GLN A 28 11.02 19.43 -66.35
N TYR A 29 12.26 18.89 -66.18
CA TYR A 29 13.62 19.50 -66.07
C TYR A 29 13.79 21.03 -65.84
N HIS A 30 14.77 21.53 -65.06
CA HIS A 30 16.22 21.22 -65.17
C HIS A 30 17.03 21.52 -63.88
N LEU A 31 18.28 21.01 -63.82
CA LEU A 31 19.33 21.37 -62.84
C LEU A 31 19.93 22.77 -63.09
N PRO A 32 20.62 23.35 -62.09
CA PRO A 32 22.05 23.63 -62.30
C PRO A 32 23.01 22.85 -61.38
N GLN A 33 24.14 22.46 -61.99
CA GLN A 33 25.46 22.27 -61.38
C GLN A 33 26.09 23.65 -61.07
N ASP A 34 27.14 23.83 -60.25
CA ASP A 34 27.74 23.09 -59.11
C ASP A 34 28.38 24.21 -58.20
N ASP A 35 29.61 24.30 -57.66
CA ASP A 35 30.79 23.44 -57.60
C ASP A 35 31.80 23.83 -56.47
N ASP A 36 32.67 22.87 -56.16
CA ASP A 36 33.98 22.82 -55.50
C ASP A 36 34.39 23.52 -54.16
N ALA A 37 34.93 22.65 -53.30
CA ALA A 37 36.04 22.77 -52.33
C ALA A 37 36.33 24.03 -51.47
N SER A 38 36.33 23.82 -50.15
CA SER A 38 37.55 24.05 -49.34
C SER A 38 37.61 23.16 -48.07
N ARG A 39 38.79 22.57 -47.81
CA ARG A 39 39.16 21.94 -46.52
C ARG A 39 39.71 23.06 -45.59
N SER A 40 40.00 22.92 -44.29
CA SER A 40 40.39 21.80 -43.41
C SER A 40 40.28 22.32 -41.94
N LEU A 41 40.29 21.56 -40.84
CA LEU A 41 41.41 20.79 -40.25
C LEU A 41 40.94 20.11 -38.93
N LEU A 42 41.75 19.16 -38.43
CA LEU A 42 41.62 18.43 -37.15
C LEU A 42 40.42 17.45 -37.08
N ASN A 43 40.55 16.19 -36.69
CA ASN A 43 41.66 15.56 -35.96
C ASN A 43 42.00 14.14 -36.48
N GLN A 44 43.30 13.83 -36.57
CA GLN A 44 43.85 12.46 -36.61
C GLN A 44 44.70 12.27 -35.33
N GLY A 45 44.89 11.07 -34.78
CA GLY A 45 44.40 9.76 -35.21
C GLY A 45 44.48 8.70 -34.10
N PRO A 46 45.34 7.66 -34.20
CA PRO A 46 44.78 6.32 -34.29
C PRO A 46 45.34 5.30 -33.28
N TYR A 47 44.56 4.24 -33.03
CA TYR A 47 45.06 2.86 -32.90
C TYR A 47 43.95 1.86 -33.21
N GLY A 48 44.25 0.84 -34.01
CA GLY A 48 43.36 -0.30 -34.29
C GLY A 48 44.16 -1.60 -34.28
N GLY A 49 43.60 -2.65 -33.66
CA GLY A 49 44.18 -4.00 -33.61
C GLY A 49 43.36 -4.98 -34.47
N PRO A 50 43.96 -6.05 -35.05
CA PRO A 50 43.41 -6.65 -36.25
C PRO A 50 42.65 -7.97 -36.03
N PHE A 51 41.32 -7.93 -35.84
CA PHE A 51 40.46 -9.13 -35.87
C PHE A 51 39.04 -8.92 -36.46
N ASP A 52 38.79 -7.85 -37.22
CA ASP A 52 37.53 -7.64 -37.95
C ASP A 52 37.60 -8.20 -39.38
N ASP A 53 37.01 -9.39 -39.61
CA ASP A 53 36.75 -9.95 -40.94
C ASP A 53 35.36 -9.49 -41.45
N PRO A 54 35.24 -8.89 -42.66
CA PRO A 54 34.08 -8.07 -43.00
C PRO A 54 32.83 -8.83 -43.51
N HIS A 55 32.70 -10.15 -43.30
CA HIS A 55 31.71 -10.99 -44.00
C HIS A 55 30.62 -11.66 -43.14
N GLN A 56 29.81 -10.86 -42.42
CA GLN A 56 28.41 -11.21 -42.17
C GLN A 56 27.51 -9.98 -41.87
N ARG A 57 26.53 -9.71 -42.76
CA ARG A 57 25.53 -8.64 -42.60
C ARG A 57 24.13 -9.15 -42.91
N THR A 58 23.22 -9.09 -41.94
CA THR A 58 21.77 -9.24 -42.20
C THR A 58 20.92 -8.48 -41.17
N ALA A 59 20.17 -7.48 -41.66
CA ALA A 59 18.94 -6.89 -41.11
C ALA A 59 18.77 -6.71 -39.57
N SER A 60 19.14 -5.53 -39.06
CA SER A 60 18.62 -5.00 -37.78
C SER A 60 17.31 -4.23 -38.00
N PRO A 61 16.21 -4.50 -37.27
CA PRO A 61 14.96 -3.72 -37.37
C PRO A 61 15.12 -2.26 -36.89
N ALA A 62 14.38 -1.34 -37.52
CA ALA A 62 14.52 0.10 -37.32
C ALA A 62 13.94 0.62 -35.98
N ARG A 63 14.56 1.68 -35.45
CA ARG A 63 13.98 2.55 -34.40
C ARG A 63 13.01 3.56 -35.04
N PRO A 64 11.74 3.66 -34.59
CA PRO A 64 10.89 4.81 -34.91
C PRO A 64 11.38 6.05 -34.17
N ALA A 65 11.50 7.19 -34.88
CA ALA A 65 11.86 8.47 -34.28
C ALA A 65 10.63 9.36 -34.02
N SER A 66 10.66 10.02 -32.87
CA SER A 66 9.95 11.26 -32.45
C SER A 66 8.46 11.49 -32.77
N ARG A 67 7.78 12.07 -31.77
CA ARG A 67 6.93 13.28 -31.93
C ARG A 67 6.79 13.96 -30.57
N TYR A 68 6.46 15.26 -30.58
CA TYR A 68 6.46 16.18 -29.44
C TYR A 68 7.85 16.57 -28.90
N SER A 69 8.54 17.41 -29.68
CA SER A 69 9.31 18.51 -29.11
C SER A 69 8.39 19.71 -28.92
N LEU A 70 8.55 20.47 -27.84
CA LEU A 70 7.96 21.79 -27.63
C LEU A 70 8.94 22.68 -26.86
N THR A 71 9.81 23.36 -27.61
CA THR A 71 10.72 24.39 -27.09
C THR A 71 10.60 25.64 -27.96
N GLU A 72 9.75 26.57 -27.51
CA GLU A 72 9.80 28.02 -27.78
C GLU A 72 8.63 28.65 -27.00
N SER A 73 8.60 29.91 -26.58
CA SER A 73 9.58 30.96 -26.28
C SER A 73 8.75 32.25 -26.23
N TYR A 74 8.32 32.66 -25.04
CA TYR A 74 7.83 34.03 -24.83
C TYR A 74 8.31 34.54 -23.49
N ALA A 75 9.10 35.62 -23.54
CA ALA A 75 9.57 36.36 -22.38
C ALA A 75 9.16 37.83 -22.55
N THR A 76 8.55 38.40 -21.51
CA THR A 76 8.23 39.83 -21.44
C THR A 76 8.38 40.31 -19.99
N ASP A 77 9.35 41.19 -19.81
CA ASP A 77 9.53 42.11 -18.68
C ASP A 77 9.81 43.47 -19.36
N PRO A 78 9.35 44.64 -18.86
CA PRO A 78 10.02 45.25 -17.71
C PRO A 78 9.18 46.15 -16.75
N GLN A 79 9.63 46.19 -15.50
CA GLN A 79 9.85 47.40 -14.66
C GLN A 79 8.70 48.19 -13.96
N ASN A 80 8.97 48.39 -12.65
CA ASN A 80 9.00 49.66 -11.88
C ASN A 80 7.86 50.11 -10.93
N MET A 81 8.32 50.48 -9.71
CA MET A 81 7.68 51.31 -8.65
C MET A 81 6.42 50.75 -7.95
N SER A 82 6.12 51.07 -6.67
CA SER A 82 6.82 51.93 -5.69
C SER A 82 6.61 51.51 -4.22
N GLN A 83 7.64 51.81 -3.42
CA GLN A 83 7.67 52.20 -2.00
C GLN A 83 6.35 52.59 -1.31
N TYR A 84 6.09 52.06 -0.09
CA TYR A 84 5.39 52.80 0.99
C TYR A 84 5.76 52.29 2.41
N ASN A 85 5.43 53.09 3.43
CA ASN A 85 5.94 52.99 4.82
C ASN A 85 5.12 52.13 5.81
N ASP A 86 5.81 51.73 6.88
CA ASP A 86 5.29 51.27 8.18
C ASP A 86 4.55 52.38 8.97
N PRO A 87 3.60 52.02 9.86
CA PRO A 87 3.44 52.75 11.11
C PRO A 87 3.35 51.85 12.37
N MET A 88 4.45 51.87 13.13
CA MET A 88 4.54 51.59 14.57
C MET A 88 3.29 51.95 15.41
N TYR A 89 2.81 50.99 16.20
CA TYR A 89 2.13 51.20 17.48
C TYR A 89 2.42 50.01 18.41
N GLY A 90 2.47 50.22 19.73
CA GLY A 90 2.78 49.16 20.69
C GLY A 90 2.14 49.36 22.06
N GLN A 91 2.12 48.31 22.86
CA GLN A 91 1.76 48.39 24.28
C GLN A 91 2.38 47.23 25.08
N GLN A 92 2.95 47.53 26.24
CA GLN A 92 3.26 46.54 27.27
C GLN A 92 1.99 46.21 28.07
N THR A 93 1.88 44.98 28.57
CA THR A 93 0.96 44.63 29.67
C THR A 93 1.69 43.70 30.64
N ASP A 94 1.56 44.00 31.94
CA ASP A 94 2.32 43.35 33.01
C ASP A 94 1.74 42.02 33.48
N ASN A 95 2.59 41.22 34.16
CA ASN A 95 2.27 39.88 34.64
C ASN A 95 1.69 39.92 36.07
N PRO A 96 0.39 39.60 36.29
CA PRO A 96 -0.31 39.80 37.56
C PRO A 96 -0.05 38.69 38.59
N ALA A 97 1.22 38.36 38.85
CA ALA A 97 1.63 37.28 39.77
C ALA A 97 2.31 37.77 41.08
N ALA A 98 2.65 39.06 41.19
CA ALA A 98 3.44 39.61 42.29
C ALA A 98 2.64 39.96 43.57
N GLY A 99 1.51 39.29 43.82
CA GLY A 99 0.50 39.71 44.81
C GLY A 99 0.56 39.05 46.20
N PHE A 100 1.17 37.86 46.36
CA PHE A 100 1.10 37.08 47.60
C PHE A 100 2.44 36.47 47.99
N GLY A 101 3.06 37.01 49.04
CA GLY A 101 4.37 36.55 49.53
C GLY A 101 4.27 35.28 50.40
N VAL A 102 4.89 34.19 49.95
CA VAL A 102 5.05 32.94 50.72
C VAL A 102 6.53 32.55 50.75
N PRO A 103 7.17 32.38 51.93
CA PRO A 103 8.60 32.07 52.00
C PRO A 103 8.95 30.62 51.62
N GLY A 104 9.93 30.47 50.72
CA GLY A 104 10.93 29.39 50.68
C GLY A 104 10.50 27.93 50.88
N ARG A 105 10.43 27.18 49.77
CA ARG A 105 10.79 25.75 49.76
C ARG A 105 12.03 25.54 48.88
N VAL A 106 12.97 24.71 49.36
CA VAL A 106 14.26 24.45 48.70
C VAL A 106 14.03 23.61 47.44
N ALA A 107 14.67 23.99 46.33
CA ALA A 107 14.57 23.27 45.06
C ALA A 107 15.53 22.06 45.01
N SER A 108 15.10 20.98 44.35
CA SER A 108 15.94 19.82 44.03
C SER A 108 17.01 20.19 43.00
N PRO A 109 18.25 19.67 43.08
CA PRO A 109 19.36 20.06 42.19
C PRO A 109 19.22 19.60 40.72
N TYR A 110 18.13 18.91 40.36
CA TYR A 110 17.90 18.42 39.00
C TYR A 110 17.11 19.39 38.12
N SER A 111 17.75 20.49 37.72
CA SER A 111 17.29 21.35 36.63
C SER A 111 17.35 20.61 35.29
N ARG A 112 16.27 19.87 34.96
CA ARG A 112 16.10 19.26 33.63
C ARG A 112 15.86 20.35 32.59
N SER A 113 16.89 20.71 31.84
CA SER A 113 16.76 21.60 30.69
C SER A 113 16.03 20.89 29.54
N GLU A 114 14.95 21.53 29.09
CA GLU A 114 14.21 21.13 27.90
C GLU A 114 15.11 21.23 26.67
N THR A 115 14.99 20.29 25.72
CA THR A 115 15.60 20.44 24.39
C THR A 115 14.67 19.96 23.30
N SER A 116 14.60 20.72 22.21
CA SER A 116 13.69 20.53 21.08
C SER A 116 14.09 19.34 20.21
N SER A 117 13.18 18.86 19.35
CA SER A 117 13.50 17.94 18.26
C SER A 117 14.62 18.48 17.35
N THR A 118 14.66 19.80 17.17
CA THR A 118 15.74 20.49 16.45
C THR A 118 17.09 20.34 17.15
N ASP A 119 17.12 20.32 18.49
CA ASP A 119 18.36 20.22 19.26
C ASP A 119 18.88 18.79 19.31
N ALA A 120 18.00 17.79 19.28
CA ALA A 120 18.40 16.39 19.09
C ALA A 120 19.08 16.18 17.73
N TRP A 121 18.55 16.77 16.65
CA TRP A 121 19.16 16.73 15.33
C TRP A 121 20.45 17.55 15.24
N ARG A 122 20.49 18.77 15.80
CA ARG A 122 21.74 19.55 15.92
C ARG A 122 22.81 18.79 16.71
N ARG A 123 22.46 18.06 17.78
CA ARG A 123 23.39 17.20 18.55
C ARG A 123 23.88 15.95 17.79
N ARG A 124 23.21 15.53 16.71
CA ARG A 124 23.69 14.48 15.79
C ARG A 124 24.59 15.02 14.69
N GLN A 125 24.35 16.24 14.20
CA GLN A 125 25.13 16.84 13.11
C GLN A 125 26.29 17.74 13.57
N ALA A 126 26.27 18.24 14.81
CA ALA A 126 27.35 19.06 15.36
C ALA A 126 28.59 18.21 15.68
N PRO A 127 29.82 18.68 15.35
CA PRO A 127 31.05 18.01 15.74
C PRO A 127 31.23 18.08 17.26
N GLN A 128 30.96 16.97 17.97
CA GLN A 128 31.16 16.89 19.42
C GLN A 128 32.63 16.59 19.75
N GLY A 129 33.37 17.63 20.13
CA GLY A 129 34.74 17.57 20.65
C GLY A 129 35.26 18.97 20.97
N ASN A 130 36.27 19.08 21.85
CA ASN A 130 36.97 20.35 22.05
C ASN A 130 37.62 20.83 20.74
N LEU A 131 37.78 22.16 20.61
CA LEU A 131 38.26 22.89 19.43
C LEU A 131 39.62 22.40 18.88
N ARG A 132 39.62 21.26 18.18
CA ARG A 132 40.69 20.77 17.33
C ARG A 132 40.35 21.12 15.89
N ARG A 133 41.29 21.75 15.18
CA ARG A 133 41.23 21.89 13.73
C ARG A 133 41.52 20.52 13.10
N TYR A 134 40.46 19.83 12.73
CA TYR A 134 40.52 18.71 11.79
C TYR A 134 41.05 19.18 10.43
N ALA A 135 41.60 18.26 9.63
CA ALA A 135 41.97 18.57 8.24
C ALA A 135 40.70 18.75 7.38
N THR A 136 40.81 19.49 6.27
CA THR A 136 39.73 19.58 5.28
C THR A 136 40.11 18.89 3.97
N ARG A 137 39.27 17.95 3.53
CA ARG A 137 39.38 17.29 2.23
C ARG A 137 38.56 18.08 1.20
N LYS A 138 39.19 18.41 0.07
CA LYS A 138 38.51 19.01 -1.08
C LYS A 138 37.81 17.94 -1.91
N VAL A 139 36.47 17.97 -1.94
CA VAL A 139 35.65 17.03 -2.72
C VAL A 139 35.05 17.74 -3.92
N LYS A 140 35.27 17.19 -5.12
CA LYS A 140 34.76 17.76 -6.39
C LYS A 140 33.32 17.31 -6.62
N LEU A 141 32.43 18.25 -6.99
CA LEU A 141 31.04 17.90 -7.32
C LEU A 141 30.96 17.08 -8.60
N VAL A 142 30.18 16.00 -8.58
CA VAL A 142 29.88 15.18 -9.76
C VAL A 142 29.08 16.04 -10.75
N GLN A 143 29.57 16.10 -11.99
CA GLN A 143 29.08 17.01 -13.04
C GLN A 143 28.92 18.48 -12.55
N GLY A 144 29.77 18.92 -11.61
CA GLY A 144 29.78 20.29 -11.09
C GLY A 144 28.54 20.70 -10.28
N SER A 145 27.65 19.78 -9.91
CA SER A 145 26.38 20.11 -9.22
C SER A 145 25.86 19.07 -8.23
N VAL A 146 26.32 17.80 -8.28
CA VAL A 146 25.88 16.74 -7.37
C VAL A 146 26.95 16.47 -6.32
N LEU A 147 26.59 16.61 -5.04
CA LEU A 147 27.45 16.20 -3.93
C LEU A 147 27.31 14.69 -3.69
N SER A 148 28.37 13.95 -4.00
CA SER A 148 28.54 12.52 -3.77
C SER A 148 29.90 12.31 -3.11
N VAL A 149 29.93 11.68 -1.93
CA VAL A 149 31.15 11.50 -1.12
C VAL A 149 31.19 10.09 -0.55
N ASP A 150 32.36 9.44 -0.58
CA ASP A 150 32.58 8.13 0.02
C ASP A 150 33.37 8.30 1.33
N TYR A 151 32.72 7.96 2.46
CA TYR A 151 33.27 8.08 3.82
C TYR A 151 33.68 6.71 4.37
N PRO A 152 34.86 6.57 5.02
CA PRO A 152 35.26 5.29 5.61
C PRO A 152 34.27 4.86 6.71
N VAL A 153 34.01 3.56 6.83
CA VAL A 153 33.19 3.02 7.94
C VAL A 153 34.01 2.82 9.21
N PRO A 154 33.40 2.85 10.40
CA PRO A 154 34.06 2.52 11.67
C PRO A 154 34.81 1.19 11.62
N SER A 155 35.94 1.11 12.33
CA SER A 155 36.89 -0.02 12.22
C SER A 155 36.22 -1.33 12.61
N ALA A 156 35.34 -1.29 13.62
CA ALA A 156 34.57 -2.45 14.07
C ALA A 156 33.61 -3.02 13.00
N ILE A 157 33.12 -2.19 12.08
CA ILE A 157 32.24 -2.62 10.97
C ILE A 157 33.10 -3.19 9.84
N GLN A 158 34.16 -2.47 9.44
CA GLN A 158 35.11 -2.93 8.41
C GLN A 158 35.80 -4.27 8.76
N ASN A 159 36.03 -4.51 10.05
CA ASN A 159 36.64 -5.74 10.57
C ASN A 159 35.62 -6.88 10.78
N ALA A 160 34.31 -6.62 10.70
CA ALA A 160 33.26 -7.62 10.83
C ALA A 160 32.72 -8.12 9.48
N VAL A 161 33.13 -7.52 8.36
CA VAL A 161 33.00 -8.11 7.02
C VAL A 161 34.05 -9.22 6.86
N GLN A 162 33.69 -10.33 6.20
CA GLN A 162 34.63 -11.44 6.01
C GLN A 162 35.85 -11.01 5.17
N ALA A 163 37.03 -11.49 5.56
CA ALA A 163 38.31 -11.13 4.93
C ALA A 163 38.32 -11.32 3.40
N LYS A 164 37.63 -12.35 2.89
CA LYS A 164 37.49 -12.65 1.45
C LYS A 164 36.72 -11.62 0.63
N TYR A 165 35.96 -10.72 1.27
CA TYR A 165 35.28 -9.59 0.61
C TYR A 165 35.98 -8.26 0.93
N ARG A 166 36.47 -8.12 2.16
CA ARG A 166 37.25 -6.96 2.62
C ARG A 166 38.57 -6.79 1.87
N ASN A 167 39.25 -7.90 1.57
CA ASN A 167 40.58 -7.91 0.96
C ASN A 167 40.55 -8.15 -0.55
N ASP A 168 39.36 -8.17 -1.18
CA ASP A 168 39.16 -8.30 -2.63
C ASP A 168 39.47 -6.98 -3.35
N LEU A 169 40.71 -6.51 -3.16
CA LEU A 169 41.21 -5.22 -3.64
C LEU A 169 41.52 -5.24 -5.15
N GLU A 170 41.71 -6.43 -5.74
CA GLU A 170 41.85 -6.59 -7.19
C GLU A 170 40.59 -6.15 -7.96
N GLY A 171 39.41 -6.23 -7.32
CA GLY A 171 38.15 -5.71 -7.87
C GLY A 171 37.93 -4.20 -7.71
N GLY A 172 38.80 -3.48 -7.00
CA GLY A 172 38.70 -2.02 -6.82
C GLY A 172 37.44 -1.50 -6.11
N SER A 173 36.71 -2.36 -5.39
CA SER A 173 35.41 -2.02 -4.80
C SER A 173 35.54 -1.46 -3.38
N GLU A 174 35.25 -0.17 -3.21
CA GLU A 174 35.15 0.47 -1.89
C GLU A 174 33.87 0.09 -1.12
N GLU A 175 33.01 -0.79 -1.64
CA GLU A 175 31.67 -1.02 -1.10
C GLU A 175 31.59 -1.59 0.33
N PHE A 176 32.66 -2.25 0.75
CA PHE A 176 32.82 -2.83 2.08
C PHE A 176 33.60 -1.92 3.04
N THR A 177 34.28 -0.89 2.53
CA THR A 177 35.20 -0.02 3.28
C THR A 177 34.71 1.41 3.43
N HIS A 178 33.90 1.89 2.49
CA HIS A 178 33.33 3.23 2.50
C HIS A 178 31.81 3.20 2.31
N MET A 179 31.09 3.93 3.15
CA MET A 179 29.68 4.27 2.94
C MET A 179 29.63 5.49 2.01
N ARG A 180 28.97 5.35 0.86
CA ARG A 180 28.72 6.47 -0.04
C ARG A 180 27.54 7.28 0.47
N TYR A 181 27.65 8.60 0.44
CA TYR A 181 26.57 9.56 0.69
C TYR A 181 26.33 10.39 -0.57
N THR A 182 25.07 10.67 -0.89
CA THR A 182 24.67 11.59 -1.97
C THR A 182 23.55 12.49 -1.49
N ALA A 183 23.72 13.80 -1.67
CA ALA A 183 22.67 14.80 -1.42
C ALA A 183 21.85 15.01 -2.69
N ALA A 184 20.61 14.50 -2.72
CA ALA A 184 19.73 14.65 -3.87
C ALA A 184 18.92 15.96 -3.78
N THR A 185 19.33 16.97 -4.54
CA THR A 185 18.73 18.32 -4.59
C THR A 185 17.69 18.46 -5.72
N CYS A 186 17.00 17.38 -6.07
CA CYS A 186 16.09 17.28 -7.22
C CYS A 186 14.83 16.45 -6.92
N ASP A 187 13.86 16.46 -7.84
CA ASP A 187 12.71 15.56 -7.79
C ASP A 187 13.14 14.09 -8.05
N PRO A 188 12.46 13.08 -7.48
CA PRO A 188 12.57 11.68 -7.94
C PRO A 188 12.55 11.47 -9.46
N ASN A 189 11.80 12.29 -10.21
CA ASN A 189 11.74 12.19 -11.67
C ASN A 189 13.04 12.65 -12.37
N ASP A 190 13.80 13.52 -11.71
CA ASP A 190 15.00 14.18 -12.24
C ASP A 190 16.30 13.49 -11.77
N PHE A 191 16.22 12.60 -10.78
CA PHE A 191 17.34 11.78 -10.30
C PHE A 191 17.78 10.80 -11.40
N THR A 192 18.70 11.23 -12.25
CA THR A 192 19.11 10.54 -13.49
C THR A 192 20.59 10.75 -13.78
N LEU A 193 21.16 9.83 -14.56
CA LEU A 193 22.55 9.89 -15.06
C LEU A 193 22.87 11.18 -15.83
N HIS A 194 21.87 11.77 -16.49
CA HIS A 194 22.00 13.04 -17.22
C HIS A 194 22.18 14.24 -16.28
N ASN A 195 21.61 14.17 -15.08
CA ASN A 195 21.69 15.20 -14.05
C ASN A 195 22.76 14.86 -12.99
N GLY A 196 23.77 14.06 -13.35
CA GLY A 196 24.89 13.68 -12.46
C GLY A 196 24.60 12.59 -11.41
N TYR A 197 23.37 12.11 -11.29
CA TYR A 197 22.99 11.12 -10.28
C TYR A 197 23.19 9.68 -10.78
N ASN A 198 23.99 8.90 -10.06
CA ASN A 198 24.25 7.49 -10.32
C ASN A 198 24.31 6.69 -9.01
N LEU A 199 24.04 5.38 -9.07
CA LEU A 199 23.99 4.45 -7.93
C LEU A 199 25.13 3.43 -8.02
N ARG A 200 25.70 3.05 -6.88
CA ARG A 200 26.89 2.19 -6.77
C ARG A 200 26.75 0.84 -7.49
N PRO A 201 25.62 0.11 -7.47
CA PRO A 201 25.48 -1.13 -8.25
C PRO A 201 25.55 -0.92 -9.77
N ALA A 202 25.02 0.20 -10.28
CA ALA A 202 25.11 0.58 -11.70
C ALA A 202 26.52 1.08 -12.06
N MET A 203 27.22 1.76 -11.15
CA MET A 203 28.63 2.13 -11.32
C MET A 203 29.54 0.90 -11.44
N TYR A 204 29.23 -0.19 -10.72
CA TYR A 204 29.90 -1.49 -10.87
C TYR A 204 29.34 -2.37 -12.00
N ASN A 205 28.49 -1.83 -12.89
CA ASN A 205 27.91 -2.52 -14.04
C ASN A 205 27.15 -3.84 -13.68
N ARG A 206 26.52 -3.89 -12.49
CA ARG A 206 25.79 -5.07 -12.00
C ARG A 206 24.34 -5.08 -12.49
N HIS A 207 23.92 -6.17 -13.12
CA HIS A 207 22.50 -6.42 -13.41
C HIS A 207 21.72 -6.62 -12.11
N THR A 208 20.70 -5.80 -11.88
CA THR A 208 19.78 -5.97 -10.74
C THR A 208 18.64 -6.89 -11.15
N GLU A 209 18.51 -8.06 -10.52
CA GLU A 209 17.36 -8.94 -10.71
C GLU A 209 16.23 -8.57 -9.73
N LEU A 210 16.59 -8.35 -8.46
CA LEU A 210 15.68 -8.00 -7.37
C LEU A 210 16.04 -6.65 -6.77
N LEU A 211 15.10 -5.70 -6.85
CA LEU A 211 15.10 -4.48 -6.05
C LEU A 211 14.07 -4.61 -4.93
N ILE A 212 14.53 -4.85 -3.70
CA ILE A 212 13.70 -5.09 -2.52
C ILE A 212 13.52 -3.77 -1.77
N ALA A 213 12.37 -3.13 -1.92
CA ALA A 213 12.04 -1.90 -1.22
C ALA A 213 11.51 -2.20 0.19
N ILE A 214 12.01 -1.48 1.19
CA ILE A 214 11.45 -1.42 2.54
C ILE A 214 10.95 0.01 2.77
N THR A 215 9.65 0.22 2.70
CA THR A 215 9.00 1.50 3.02
C THR A 215 8.89 1.65 4.54
N TYR A 216 9.41 2.77 5.04
CA TYR A 216 9.37 3.15 6.45
C TYR A 216 8.62 4.48 6.62
N TYR A 217 7.79 4.57 7.64
CA TYR A 217 7.06 5.78 8.00
C TYR A 217 7.37 6.25 9.42
N ASN A 218 7.11 5.44 10.47
CA ASN A 218 7.40 5.81 11.86
C ASN A 218 7.61 4.61 12.81
N GLU A 219 8.04 3.47 12.26
CA GLU A 219 8.15 2.19 12.98
C GLU A 219 9.34 2.20 13.96
N ASP A 220 9.24 1.41 15.03
CA ASP A 220 10.33 1.32 16.02
C ASP A 220 11.52 0.46 15.55
N LYS A 221 12.63 0.53 16.30
CA LYS A 221 13.84 -0.27 16.07
C LYS A 221 13.64 -1.78 16.07
N MET A 222 12.69 -2.33 16.82
CA MET A 222 12.39 -3.77 16.83
C MET A 222 11.62 -4.19 15.58
N LEU A 223 10.61 -3.41 15.18
CA LEU A 223 9.84 -3.60 13.94
C LEU A 223 10.75 -3.51 12.70
N THR A 224 11.61 -2.50 12.65
CA THR A 224 12.52 -2.29 11.53
C THR A 224 13.59 -3.38 11.45
N SER A 225 14.20 -3.74 12.59
CA SER A 225 15.15 -4.86 12.68
C SER A 225 14.51 -6.20 12.28
N ARG A 226 13.24 -6.43 12.66
CA ARG A 226 12.47 -7.63 12.31
C ARG A 226 12.33 -7.79 10.79
N THR A 227 11.96 -6.71 10.08
CA THR A 227 11.87 -6.71 8.61
C THR A 227 13.24 -6.90 7.97
N LEU A 228 14.22 -6.08 8.34
CA LEU A 228 15.54 -6.08 7.71
C LEU A 228 16.27 -7.42 7.90
N HIS A 229 16.23 -7.99 9.11
CA HIS A 229 16.80 -9.32 9.37
C HIS A 229 16.08 -10.42 8.58
N GLY A 230 14.75 -10.36 8.47
CA GLY A 230 13.98 -11.30 7.64
C GLY A 230 14.33 -11.22 6.15
N VAL A 231 14.59 -10.02 5.62
CA VAL A 231 15.08 -9.81 4.25
C VAL A 231 16.48 -10.41 4.09
N MET A 232 17.42 -10.14 4.99
CA MET A 232 18.77 -10.71 4.92
C MET A 232 18.77 -12.25 5.03
N GLN A 233 17.90 -12.83 5.86
CA GLN A 233 17.67 -14.28 5.91
C GLN A 233 17.15 -14.83 4.58
N ASN A 234 16.25 -14.13 3.89
CA ASN A 234 15.77 -14.53 2.56
C ASN A 234 16.85 -14.44 1.49
N ILE A 235 17.71 -13.41 1.52
CA ILE A 235 18.84 -13.28 0.58
C ILE A 235 19.85 -14.41 0.81
N ARG A 236 20.16 -14.74 2.08
CA ARG A 236 20.93 -15.95 2.41
C ARG A 236 20.29 -17.22 1.85
N ASP A 237 18.98 -17.40 2.04
CA ASP A 237 18.26 -18.57 1.55
C ASP A 237 18.28 -18.68 0.00
N ILE A 238 18.42 -17.56 -0.73
CA ILE A 238 18.65 -17.49 -2.18
C ILE A 238 20.11 -17.82 -2.55
N VAL A 239 21.08 -17.21 -1.88
CA VAL A 239 22.53 -17.42 -2.16
C VAL A 239 22.93 -18.89 -1.92
N ASN A 240 22.30 -19.55 -0.95
CA ASN A 240 22.53 -20.96 -0.62
C ASN A 240 21.91 -21.98 -1.60
N ILE A 241 21.28 -21.56 -2.70
CA ILE A 241 20.69 -22.49 -3.69
C ILE A 241 21.80 -23.21 -4.46
N LYS A 242 22.12 -24.44 -4.02
CA LYS A 242 23.18 -25.30 -4.60
C LYS A 242 22.92 -25.74 -6.05
N LYS A 243 21.68 -25.67 -6.53
CA LYS A 243 21.26 -26.01 -7.89
C LYS A 243 20.39 -24.88 -8.44
N SER A 244 20.97 -23.95 -9.19
CA SER A 244 20.23 -22.92 -9.92
C SER A 244 20.97 -22.58 -11.21
N GLU A 245 20.27 -22.60 -12.34
CA GLU A 245 20.79 -22.19 -13.65
C GLU A 245 20.96 -20.66 -13.76
N PHE A 246 20.36 -19.90 -12.84
CA PHE A 246 20.31 -18.45 -12.87
C PHE A 246 21.18 -17.77 -11.80
N TRP A 247 20.99 -18.11 -10.52
CA TRP A 247 21.46 -17.25 -9.42
C TRP A 247 22.98 -17.07 -9.40
N ASN A 248 23.75 -18.15 -9.60
CA ASN A 248 25.22 -18.11 -9.60
C ASN A 248 25.84 -17.94 -11.00
N LYS A 249 25.02 -17.70 -12.05
CA LYS A 249 25.51 -17.52 -13.42
C LYS A 249 25.98 -16.08 -13.66
N GLY A 250 27.24 -15.88 -14.04
CA GLY A 250 27.79 -14.56 -14.35
C GLY A 250 28.08 -13.67 -13.13
N GLY A 251 28.31 -14.28 -11.97
CA GLY A 251 28.61 -13.58 -10.70
C GLY A 251 27.89 -14.20 -9.51
N PRO A 252 28.32 -13.89 -8.27
CA PRO A 252 27.67 -14.39 -7.05
C PRO A 252 26.25 -13.81 -6.91
N ALA A 253 25.30 -14.65 -6.49
CA ALA A 253 23.88 -14.32 -6.48
C ALA A 253 23.50 -13.01 -5.73
N TRP A 254 24.25 -12.63 -4.69
CA TRP A 254 23.99 -11.41 -3.92
C TRP A 254 24.18 -10.11 -4.72
N GLN A 255 25.07 -10.09 -5.72
CA GLN A 255 25.32 -8.89 -6.54
C GLN A 255 24.11 -8.51 -7.42
N LYS A 256 23.18 -9.46 -7.63
CA LYS A 256 21.93 -9.27 -8.37
C LYS A 256 20.78 -8.77 -7.50
N ILE A 257 21.01 -8.56 -6.20
CA ILE A 257 19.99 -8.19 -5.23
C ILE A 257 20.39 -6.88 -4.56
N VAL A 258 19.49 -5.90 -4.60
CA VAL A 258 19.65 -4.58 -3.96
C VAL A 258 18.48 -4.35 -3.01
N VAL A 259 18.77 -3.90 -1.78
CA VAL A 259 17.75 -3.56 -0.78
C VAL A 259 17.67 -2.05 -0.65
N ALA A 260 16.50 -1.46 -0.86
CA ALA A 260 16.25 -0.02 -0.82
C ALA A 260 15.36 0.35 0.36
N LEU A 261 15.94 0.84 1.46
CA LEU A 261 15.19 1.38 2.59
C LEU A 261 14.77 2.83 2.28
N ILE A 262 13.48 3.16 2.33
CA ILE A 262 12.97 4.50 1.96
C ILE A 262 12.11 5.06 3.09
N PHE A 263 12.65 6.06 3.78
CA PHE A 263 12.10 6.63 5.01
C PHE A 263 11.36 7.96 4.72
N ASP A 264 10.11 8.06 5.18
CA ASP A 264 9.21 9.18 4.87
C ASP A 264 9.36 10.42 5.77
N GLY A 265 10.59 10.94 5.87
CA GLY A 265 10.90 12.20 6.55
C GLY A 265 11.88 12.08 7.71
N ILE A 266 12.68 13.12 7.91
CA ILE A 266 13.60 13.28 9.06
C ILE A 266 12.85 13.41 10.40
N ASP A 267 11.72 14.11 10.42
CA ASP A 267 10.91 14.35 11.62
C ASP A 267 10.24 13.08 12.20
N PRO A 268 9.47 12.28 11.41
CA PRO A 268 8.79 11.08 11.92
C PRO A 268 9.73 9.90 12.19
N CYS A 269 10.97 9.95 11.71
CA CYS A 269 11.98 8.90 11.93
C CYS A 269 12.23 8.67 13.42
N ASP A 270 12.13 7.42 13.87
CA ASP A 270 12.70 6.98 15.14
C ASP A 270 14.23 7.13 15.06
N LYS A 271 14.82 7.72 16.10
CA LYS A 271 16.25 8.04 16.14
C LYS A 271 17.05 6.78 16.46
N ASP A 272 16.47 5.84 17.21
CA ASP A 272 17.12 4.58 17.53
C ASP A 272 17.20 3.64 16.30
N VAL A 273 16.32 3.81 15.30
CA VAL A 273 16.43 3.10 14.01
C VAL A 273 17.67 3.55 13.24
N LEU A 274 18.02 4.83 13.29
CA LEU A 274 19.25 5.35 12.70
C LEU A 274 20.50 4.78 13.40
N ASP A 275 20.44 4.58 14.72
CA ASP A 275 21.51 3.95 15.49
C ASP A 275 21.69 2.46 15.10
N VAL A 276 20.60 1.75 14.81
CA VAL A 276 20.63 0.40 14.22
C VAL A 276 21.24 0.42 12.81
N LEU A 277 20.87 1.37 11.95
CA LEU A 277 21.44 1.51 10.60
C LEU A 277 22.94 1.86 10.63
N ALA A 278 23.36 2.70 11.59
CA ALA A 278 24.77 2.99 11.83
C ALA A 278 25.54 1.75 12.32
N THR A 279 24.93 0.96 13.21
CA THR A 279 25.52 -0.30 13.72
C THR A 279 25.82 -1.33 12.62
N ILE A 280 25.12 -1.27 11.48
CA ILE A 280 25.35 -2.13 10.30
C ILE A 280 26.11 -1.43 9.15
N GLY A 281 26.55 -0.18 9.33
CA GLY A 281 27.34 0.60 8.36
C GLY A 281 26.55 1.35 7.28
N VAL A 282 25.21 1.33 7.33
CA VAL A 282 24.30 1.87 6.30
C VAL A 282 23.97 3.36 6.50
N TYR A 283 24.34 3.93 7.65
CA TYR A 283 24.18 5.35 7.98
C TYR A 283 25.36 5.85 8.82
N GLN A 284 25.65 7.16 8.76
CA GLN A 284 26.60 7.84 9.65
C GLN A 284 26.05 9.21 10.06
N ASP A 285 26.23 9.59 11.32
CA ASP A 285 25.91 10.94 11.82
C ASP A 285 26.96 11.97 11.38
N GLY A 286 26.53 13.22 11.12
CA GLY A 286 27.39 14.35 10.76
C GLY A 286 27.65 14.55 9.25
N VAL A 287 27.22 13.64 8.38
CA VAL A 287 27.48 13.76 6.93
C VAL A 287 26.37 14.50 6.16
N MET A 288 25.17 14.63 6.73
CA MET A 288 24.00 15.15 6.01
C MET A 288 24.07 16.67 5.80
N LYS A 289 23.79 17.12 4.58
CA LYS A 289 23.78 18.55 4.19
C LYS A 289 22.36 18.99 3.83
N ARG A 290 21.86 20.04 4.48
CA ARG A 290 20.52 20.63 4.27
C ARG A 290 20.29 21.08 2.83
N ASP A 291 21.32 21.65 2.24
CA ASP A 291 21.33 22.20 0.89
C ASP A 291 22.75 22.14 0.32
N VAL A 292 22.83 22.14 -1.02
CA VAL A 292 24.08 22.29 -1.77
C VAL A 292 23.92 23.54 -2.65
N ASP A 293 24.79 24.53 -2.45
CA ASP A 293 24.72 25.84 -3.10
C ASP A 293 23.33 26.50 -3.00
N GLY A 294 22.67 26.35 -1.84
CA GLY A 294 21.33 26.90 -1.58
C GLY A 294 20.16 26.09 -2.17
N LYS A 295 20.42 25.03 -2.94
CA LYS A 295 19.37 24.08 -3.38
C LYS A 295 19.08 23.08 -2.27
N GLU A 296 17.87 23.11 -1.73
CA GLU A 296 17.44 22.18 -0.66
C GLU A 296 17.60 20.71 -1.07
N THR A 297 18.20 19.92 -0.19
CA THR A 297 18.27 18.46 -0.32
C THR A 297 16.88 17.88 -0.11
N VAL A 298 16.34 17.21 -1.12
CA VAL A 298 15.02 16.56 -1.08
C VAL A 298 15.13 15.18 -0.41
N ALA A 299 16.24 14.47 -0.62
CA ALA A 299 16.57 13.24 0.07
C ALA A 299 18.09 13.04 0.26
N HIS A 300 18.44 12.42 1.38
CA HIS A 300 19.77 11.91 1.68
C HIS A 300 19.85 10.44 1.29
N ILE A 301 20.79 10.10 0.41
CA ILE A 301 20.97 8.72 -0.07
C ILE A 301 22.31 8.20 0.46
N PHE A 302 22.29 7.00 1.03
CA PHE A 302 23.43 6.29 1.58
C PHE A 302 23.56 4.93 0.89
N GLU A 303 24.76 4.50 0.51
CA GLU A 303 25.00 3.19 -0.09
C GLU A 303 26.17 2.46 0.60
N TYR A 304 25.94 1.23 1.05
CA TYR A 304 26.95 0.38 1.69
C TYR A 304 26.60 -1.11 1.52
N THR A 305 27.60 -1.98 1.35
CA THR A 305 27.39 -3.43 1.25
C THR A 305 27.78 -4.10 2.57
N THR A 306 26.78 -4.63 3.30
CA THR A 306 26.97 -5.14 4.67
C THR A 306 26.69 -6.63 4.82
N GLN A 307 27.39 -7.28 5.75
CA GLN A 307 27.06 -8.62 6.28
C GLN A 307 26.46 -8.57 7.69
N LEU A 308 26.39 -7.38 8.30
CA LEU A 308 25.87 -7.19 9.66
C LEU A 308 24.35 -7.11 9.68
N SER A 309 23.75 -7.68 10.72
CA SER A 309 22.29 -7.68 10.87
C SER A 309 21.88 -7.62 12.33
N VAL A 310 20.95 -6.75 12.68
CA VAL A 310 20.39 -6.67 14.04
C VAL A 310 19.05 -7.41 14.07
N THR A 311 18.87 -8.33 15.02
CA THR A 311 17.60 -9.05 15.19
C THR A 311 16.55 -8.17 15.86
N ALA A 312 15.27 -8.56 15.81
CA ALA A 312 14.20 -7.87 16.56
C ALA A 312 14.52 -7.74 18.06
N ASN A 313 15.22 -8.72 18.64
CA ASN A 313 15.67 -8.75 20.04
C ASN A 313 16.96 -7.92 20.28
N GLN A 314 17.35 -7.06 19.33
CA GLN A 314 18.52 -6.17 19.40
C GLN A 314 19.87 -6.90 19.55
N GLN A 315 19.95 -8.17 19.11
CA GLN A 315 21.21 -8.91 19.04
C GLN A 315 21.88 -8.68 17.68
N LEU A 316 23.15 -8.27 17.69
CA LEU A 316 23.97 -8.11 16.49
C LEU A 316 24.49 -9.46 16.00
N ILE A 317 24.09 -9.86 14.79
CA ILE A 317 24.60 -11.00 14.05
C ILE A 317 25.78 -10.54 13.20
N ARG A 318 26.88 -11.29 13.30
CA ARG A 318 28.11 -11.13 12.50
C ARG A 318 28.31 -12.40 11.66
N PRO A 319 28.98 -12.33 10.50
CA PRO A 319 29.47 -13.53 9.85
C PRO A 319 30.57 -14.17 10.70
N HIS A 320 30.54 -15.49 10.85
CA HIS A 320 31.49 -16.24 11.68
C HIS A 320 32.28 -17.30 10.91
N ASP A 321 31.71 -17.82 9.83
CA ASP A 321 32.25 -18.90 9.00
C ASP A 321 31.70 -18.80 7.56
N ASP A 322 32.11 -19.72 6.69
CA ASP A 322 31.48 -19.93 5.37
C ASP A 322 30.34 -20.97 5.43
N GLY A 323 29.72 -21.10 6.61
CA GLY A 323 28.61 -22.02 6.86
C GLY A 323 27.29 -21.50 6.27
N PRO A 324 26.33 -22.40 5.95
CA PRO A 324 25.06 -22.02 5.34
C PRO A 324 24.15 -21.18 6.26
N SER A 325 24.51 -21.04 7.54
CA SER A 325 23.87 -20.13 8.50
C SER A 325 24.28 -18.67 8.33
N THR A 326 25.51 -18.40 7.89
CA THR A 326 26.11 -17.06 7.79
C THR A 326 25.41 -16.20 6.74
N LEU A 327 25.28 -14.90 7.01
CA LEU A 327 24.65 -13.95 6.11
C LEU A 327 25.61 -13.54 4.98
N PRO A 328 25.18 -13.58 3.70
CA PRO A 328 25.97 -13.07 2.59
C PRO A 328 26.05 -11.54 2.65
N PRO A 329 26.94 -10.91 1.87
CA PRO A 329 26.87 -9.49 1.58
C PRO A 329 25.50 -9.09 1.04
N VAL A 330 25.00 -7.93 1.45
CA VAL A 330 23.76 -7.33 0.94
C VAL A 330 24.03 -5.88 0.57
N GLN A 331 23.76 -5.54 -0.70
CA GLN A 331 23.86 -4.18 -1.22
C GLN A 331 22.70 -3.35 -0.67
N MET A 332 22.97 -2.48 0.30
CA MET A 332 21.97 -1.61 0.93
C MET A 332 22.04 -0.21 0.32
N MET A 333 20.88 0.30 -0.09
CA MET A 333 20.64 1.72 -0.33
C MET A 333 19.66 2.21 0.74
N PHE A 334 19.97 3.32 1.40
CA PHE A 334 19.09 3.96 2.38
C PHE A 334 18.79 5.38 1.93
N CYS A 335 17.50 5.71 1.81
CA CYS A 335 16.99 6.99 1.34
C CYS A 335 16.15 7.64 2.45
N LEU A 336 16.73 8.63 3.14
CA LEU A 336 16.07 9.43 4.14
C LEU A 336 15.60 10.75 3.50
N LYS A 337 14.30 10.86 3.25
CA LYS A 337 13.72 12.08 2.67
C LYS A 337 13.74 13.21 3.68
N GLN A 338 14.03 14.43 3.23
CA GLN A 338 14.05 15.63 4.07
C GLN A 338 12.67 15.90 4.70
N LYS A 339 11.60 15.75 3.90
CA LYS A 339 10.21 16.08 4.27
C LYS A 339 9.27 14.88 4.14
N ASN A 340 8.33 14.79 5.08
CA ASN A 340 7.28 13.78 5.13
C ASN A 340 6.29 13.95 3.97
N SER A 341 6.43 13.12 2.94
CA SER A 341 5.83 13.29 1.61
C SER A 341 4.88 12.14 1.22
N LYS A 342 4.62 11.20 2.14
CA LYS A 342 3.73 10.04 2.04
C LYS A 342 4.27 8.88 1.19
N LYS A 343 3.69 7.69 1.42
CA LYS A 343 4.03 6.40 0.78
C LYS A 343 4.21 6.50 -0.74
N ILE A 344 3.27 7.16 -1.44
CA ILE A 344 3.29 7.30 -2.91
C ILE A 344 4.57 8.00 -3.39
N ASN A 345 5.05 9.01 -2.67
CA ASN A 345 6.32 9.68 -2.98
C ASN A 345 7.55 8.80 -2.67
N SER A 346 7.51 7.98 -1.61
CA SER A 346 8.55 6.96 -1.37
C SER A 346 8.61 5.94 -2.52
N HIS A 347 7.45 5.56 -3.08
CA HIS A 347 7.39 4.74 -4.29
C HIS A 347 7.86 5.50 -5.55
N ARG A 348 7.75 6.85 -5.60
CA ARG A 348 8.31 7.64 -6.70
C ARG A 348 9.84 7.63 -6.68
N TRP A 349 10.45 7.75 -5.50
CA TRP A 349 11.89 7.47 -5.32
C TRP A 349 12.25 6.04 -5.75
N LEU A 350 11.46 5.03 -5.35
CA LEU A 350 11.74 3.66 -5.73
C LEU A 350 11.74 3.44 -7.25
N PHE A 351 10.68 3.85 -7.95
CA PHE A 351 10.49 3.47 -9.35
C PHE A 351 11.08 4.48 -10.35
N ASN A 352 10.92 5.78 -10.13
CA ASN A 352 11.32 6.81 -11.10
C ASN A 352 12.77 7.27 -10.94
N ALA A 353 13.33 7.17 -9.73
CA ALA A 353 14.76 7.40 -9.47
C ALA A 353 15.54 6.07 -9.51
N PHE A 354 15.38 5.22 -8.50
CA PHE A 354 16.27 4.06 -8.32
C PHE A 354 16.04 2.97 -9.36
N GLY A 355 14.79 2.55 -9.59
CA GLY A 355 14.43 1.57 -10.61
C GLY A 355 14.78 2.04 -12.02
N ARG A 356 14.73 3.34 -12.30
CA ARG A 356 15.11 3.91 -13.61
C ARG A 356 16.61 3.81 -13.90
N ILE A 357 17.47 3.85 -12.88
CA ILE A 357 18.93 3.70 -13.01
C ILE A 357 19.34 2.22 -12.96
N LEU A 358 18.78 1.44 -12.02
CA LEU A 358 19.12 0.02 -11.83
C LEU A 358 18.46 -0.91 -12.85
N ASN A 359 17.37 -0.46 -13.51
CA ASN A 359 16.52 -1.23 -14.43
C ASN A 359 16.26 -2.68 -13.96
N PRO A 360 15.72 -2.88 -12.75
CA PRO A 360 15.53 -4.21 -12.19
C PRO A 360 14.50 -5.00 -13.00
N GLU A 361 14.61 -6.32 -13.06
CA GLU A 361 13.53 -7.11 -13.66
C GLU A 361 12.31 -7.12 -12.72
N ILE A 362 12.51 -7.37 -11.41
CA ILE A 362 11.44 -7.40 -10.38
C ILE A 362 11.74 -6.43 -9.24
N CYS A 363 10.74 -5.62 -8.86
CA CYS A 363 10.71 -4.88 -7.61
C CYS A 363 9.83 -5.59 -6.58
N ILE A 364 10.31 -5.79 -5.36
CA ILE A 364 9.52 -6.27 -4.21
C ILE A 364 9.22 -5.08 -3.31
N LEU A 365 8.00 -4.99 -2.78
CA LEU A 365 7.56 -4.01 -1.79
C LEU A 365 7.32 -4.69 -0.43
N LEU A 366 7.89 -4.11 0.62
CA LEU A 366 7.69 -4.48 2.02
C LEU A 366 7.48 -3.21 2.84
N ASP A 367 6.44 -3.17 3.69
CA ASP A 367 6.34 -2.14 4.74
C ASP A 367 7.12 -2.57 5.98
N ALA A 368 7.84 -1.65 6.61
CA ALA A 368 8.56 -1.88 7.86
C ALA A 368 7.63 -2.45 8.95
N GLY A 369 8.18 -3.34 9.80
CA GLY A 369 7.40 -4.16 10.74
C GLY A 369 6.86 -5.47 10.14
N THR A 370 6.66 -5.54 8.81
CA THR A 370 6.31 -6.79 8.11
C THR A 370 7.51 -7.72 8.05
N LYS A 371 7.36 -8.96 8.52
CA LYS A 371 8.43 -9.97 8.55
C LYS A 371 8.23 -10.96 7.41
N PRO A 372 9.08 -10.99 6.36
CA PRO A 372 9.03 -12.05 5.36
C PRO A 372 9.41 -13.40 5.98
N GLY A 373 8.67 -14.46 5.67
CA GLY A 373 9.01 -15.84 6.04
C GLY A 373 10.23 -16.36 5.30
N SER A 374 10.84 -17.46 5.75
CA SER A 374 11.96 -18.10 5.03
C SER A 374 11.53 -18.46 3.59
N LYS A 375 12.42 -18.20 2.62
CA LYS A 375 12.20 -18.36 1.18
C LYS A 375 10.98 -17.64 0.58
N SER A 376 10.32 -16.75 1.32
CA SER A 376 9.15 -16.03 0.82
C SER A 376 9.47 -15.05 -0.33
N LEU A 377 10.66 -14.43 -0.32
CA LEU A 377 11.12 -13.58 -1.42
C LEU A 377 11.53 -14.40 -2.64
N LEU A 378 12.14 -15.56 -2.42
CA LEU A 378 12.45 -16.55 -3.46
C LEU A 378 11.16 -17.02 -4.15
N ALA A 379 10.14 -17.43 -3.39
CA ALA A 379 8.86 -17.87 -3.95
C ALA A 379 8.13 -16.78 -4.77
N LEU A 380 8.29 -15.50 -4.41
CA LEU A 380 7.80 -14.40 -5.26
C LEU A 380 8.57 -14.32 -6.58
N TRP A 381 9.91 -14.37 -6.53
CA TRP A 381 10.76 -14.35 -7.73
C TRP A 381 10.51 -15.58 -8.63
N GLU A 382 10.41 -16.78 -8.07
CA GLU A 382 10.11 -18.04 -8.78
C GLU A 382 8.82 -17.93 -9.61
N ALA A 383 7.80 -17.22 -9.11
CA ALA A 383 6.56 -16.99 -9.84
C ALA A 383 6.77 -16.12 -11.10
N PHE A 384 7.63 -15.11 -11.04
CA PHE A 384 7.98 -14.30 -12.23
C PHE A 384 8.99 -14.98 -13.15
N TYR A 385 9.88 -15.82 -12.61
CA TYR A 385 10.83 -16.60 -13.40
C TYR A 385 10.10 -17.65 -14.26
N ASN A 386 9.08 -18.29 -13.68
CA ASN A 386 8.27 -19.31 -14.37
C ASN A 386 7.16 -18.74 -15.27
N ASP A 387 6.72 -17.48 -15.09
CA ASP A 387 5.71 -16.85 -15.95
C ASP A 387 6.13 -15.46 -16.44
N LYS A 388 6.59 -15.41 -17.70
CA LYS A 388 7.03 -14.18 -18.39
C LYS A 388 5.95 -13.11 -18.58
N ASP A 389 4.67 -13.49 -18.53
CA ASP A 389 3.51 -12.60 -18.71
C ASP A 389 2.87 -12.22 -17.34
N LEU A 390 3.44 -12.70 -16.22
CA LEU A 390 3.13 -12.22 -14.88
C LEU A 390 3.72 -10.81 -14.69
N GLY A 391 2.87 -9.85 -14.35
CA GLY A 391 3.26 -8.45 -14.16
C GLY A 391 3.27 -7.99 -12.69
N GLY A 392 2.57 -8.68 -11.80
CA GLY A 392 2.61 -8.45 -10.35
C GLY A 392 2.10 -9.65 -9.54
N SER A 393 2.53 -9.76 -8.29
CA SER A 393 2.11 -10.81 -7.36
C SER A 393 2.16 -10.38 -5.90
N CYS A 394 1.56 -11.18 -5.01
CA CYS A 394 1.68 -10.99 -3.55
C CYS A 394 1.69 -12.34 -2.82
N GLY A 395 2.30 -12.35 -1.63
CA GLY A 395 2.28 -13.50 -0.72
C GLY A 395 1.09 -13.48 0.25
N GLU A 396 0.99 -14.52 1.07
CA GLU A 396 0.05 -14.61 2.19
C GLU A 396 0.47 -13.62 3.30
N ILE A 397 -0.24 -12.51 3.46
CA ILE A 397 -0.11 -11.66 4.65
C ILE A 397 -1.00 -12.22 5.75
N HIS A 398 -0.43 -12.52 6.92
CA HIS A 398 -1.18 -12.94 8.10
C HIS A 398 -0.78 -12.18 9.37
N ALA A 399 -1.68 -12.14 10.34
CA ALA A 399 -1.43 -11.51 11.63
C ALA A 399 -0.33 -12.24 12.41
N MET A 400 0.50 -11.48 13.14
CA MET A 400 1.37 -12.01 14.19
C MET A 400 0.53 -12.39 15.40
N LEU A 401 0.52 -13.67 15.76
CA LEU A 401 -0.36 -14.20 16.82
C LEU A 401 0.26 -14.17 18.23
N GLY A 402 1.53 -13.80 18.34
CA GLY A 402 2.32 -13.93 19.57
C GLY A 402 2.77 -15.36 19.86
N LYS A 403 3.71 -15.51 20.82
CA LYS A 403 4.20 -16.82 21.26
C LYS A 403 3.05 -17.62 21.89
N GLY A 404 2.73 -18.79 21.37
CA GLY A 404 1.60 -19.60 21.83
C GLY A 404 0.23 -19.00 21.50
N TRP A 405 0.13 -18.19 20.44
CA TRP A 405 -1.10 -17.54 19.96
C TRP A 405 -1.78 -16.59 20.97
N THR A 406 -1.04 -16.08 21.96
CA THR A 406 -1.56 -15.24 23.04
C THR A 406 -2.29 -13.96 22.59
N LYS A 407 -1.98 -13.39 21.42
CA LYS A 407 -2.73 -12.23 20.91
C LYS A 407 -4.18 -12.57 20.50
N LEU A 408 -4.51 -13.85 20.23
CA LEU A 408 -5.88 -14.27 19.90
C LEU A 408 -6.86 -14.17 21.08
N ILE A 409 -6.37 -13.95 22.31
CA ILE A 409 -7.21 -13.63 23.47
C ILE A 409 -7.93 -12.28 23.25
N ASN A 410 -7.34 -11.36 22.48
CA ASN A 410 -8.01 -10.14 22.05
C ASN A 410 -8.95 -10.47 20.87
N PRO A 411 -10.28 -10.35 21.02
CA PRO A 411 -11.22 -10.76 19.99
C PRO A 411 -11.13 -9.88 18.72
N LEU A 412 -10.64 -8.63 18.82
CA LEU A 412 -10.36 -7.80 17.65
C LEU A 412 -9.22 -8.38 16.80
N VAL A 413 -8.17 -8.92 17.44
CA VAL A 413 -7.06 -9.58 16.73
C VAL A 413 -7.52 -10.89 16.12
N ALA A 414 -8.32 -11.67 16.85
CA ALA A 414 -8.88 -12.93 16.35
C ALA A 414 -9.82 -12.72 15.15
N ALA A 415 -10.75 -11.76 15.21
CA ALA A 415 -11.63 -11.44 14.09
C ALA A 415 -10.86 -11.00 12.84
N GLN A 416 -9.81 -10.19 13.02
CA GLN A 416 -8.92 -9.78 11.91
C GLN A 416 -8.15 -10.96 11.33
N ASN A 417 -7.57 -11.83 12.18
CA ASN A 417 -6.84 -13.03 11.72
C ASN A 417 -7.74 -13.95 10.88
N PHE A 418 -9.00 -14.15 11.28
CA PHE A 418 -9.99 -14.91 10.51
C PHE A 418 -10.22 -14.30 9.13
N GLU A 419 -10.46 -12.98 9.06
CA GLU A 419 -10.70 -12.25 7.82
C GLU A 419 -9.50 -12.34 6.85
N TYR A 420 -8.27 -12.12 7.35
CA TYR A 420 -7.04 -12.30 6.57
C TYR A 420 -6.95 -13.73 6.01
N LYS A 421 -7.20 -14.75 6.84
CA LYS A 421 -7.11 -16.16 6.41
C LYS A 421 -8.15 -16.49 5.35
N ILE A 422 -9.43 -16.17 5.57
CA ILE A 422 -10.48 -16.44 4.57
C ILE A 422 -10.24 -15.70 3.26
N SER A 423 -9.77 -14.44 3.30
CA SER A 423 -9.44 -13.72 2.06
C SER A 423 -8.25 -14.35 1.31
N ASN A 424 -7.24 -14.85 2.03
CA ASN A 424 -6.10 -15.58 1.44
C ASN A 424 -6.45 -17.01 0.96
N ILE A 425 -7.52 -17.61 1.48
CA ILE A 425 -7.98 -18.99 1.17
C ILE A 425 -9.04 -19.02 0.07
N LEU A 426 -9.86 -17.97 -0.05
CA LEU A 426 -10.98 -17.89 -0.98
C LEU A 426 -10.85 -16.75 -2.00
N ASP A 427 -10.76 -15.50 -1.54
CA ASP A 427 -10.79 -14.35 -2.44
C ASP A 427 -9.54 -14.27 -3.32
N LYS A 428 -8.34 -14.36 -2.73
CA LYS A 428 -7.07 -14.29 -3.47
C LYS A 428 -6.93 -15.45 -4.47
N PRO A 429 -7.24 -16.72 -4.11
CA PRO A 429 -7.31 -17.83 -5.06
C PRO A 429 -8.33 -17.63 -6.19
N LEU A 430 -9.54 -17.11 -5.92
CA LEU A 430 -10.53 -16.77 -6.94
C LEU A 430 -9.99 -15.72 -7.93
N GLU A 431 -9.54 -14.57 -7.44
CA GLU A 431 -9.03 -13.48 -8.29
C GLU A 431 -7.79 -13.91 -9.09
N SER A 432 -6.91 -14.69 -8.47
CA SER A 432 -5.70 -15.25 -9.08
C SER A 432 -5.99 -16.32 -10.14
N SER A 433 -7.17 -16.95 -10.11
CA SER A 433 -7.62 -17.89 -11.13
C SER A 433 -8.00 -17.20 -12.43
N PHE A 434 -8.63 -16.03 -12.33
CA PHE A 434 -8.96 -15.17 -13.47
C PHE A 434 -7.72 -14.39 -13.98
N GLY A 435 -6.75 -14.12 -13.09
CA GLY A 435 -5.50 -13.40 -13.40
C GLY A 435 -5.57 -11.90 -13.12
N TYR A 436 -6.55 -11.44 -12.34
CA TYR A 436 -6.67 -10.05 -11.89
C TYR A 436 -6.94 -10.02 -10.39
N VAL A 437 -5.87 -10.14 -9.59
CA VAL A 437 -5.91 -9.89 -8.15
C VAL A 437 -6.26 -8.41 -7.90
N SER A 438 -7.36 -8.12 -7.21
CA SER A 438 -7.90 -6.74 -7.10
C SER A 438 -7.13 -5.84 -6.15
N VAL A 439 -6.21 -6.42 -5.36
CA VAL A 439 -5.21 -5.72 -4.56
C VAL A 439 -4.00 -6.62 -4.33
N LEU A 440 -2.82 -6.12 -4.68
CA LEU A 440 -1.52 -6.64 -4.26
C LEU A 440 -0.99 -5.69 -3.17
N PRO A 441 -1.04 -6.04 -1.88
CA PRO A 441 -0.81 -5.07 -0.81
C PRO A 441 0.63 -4.54 -0.80
N GLY A 442 0.83 -3.22 -0.72
CA GLY A 442 2.17 -2.61 -0.63
C GLY A 442 3.04 -3.19 0.50
N ALA A 443 2.43 -3.61 1.60
CA ALA A 443 3.11 -4.23 2.74
C ALA A 443 3.81 -5.56 2.41
N PHE A 444 3.34 -6.32 1.41
CA PHE A 444 4.05 -7.49 0.88
C PHE A 444 3.57 -7.86 -0.53
N SER A 445 4.17 -7.24 -1.55
CA SER A 445 3.88 -7.51 -2.96
C SER A 445 5.12 -7.41 -3.83
N ALA A 446 5.02 -7.81 -5.09
CA ALA A 446 6.08 -7.73 -6.06
C ALA A 446 5.54 -7.37 -7.45
N TYR A 447 6.35 -6.71 -8.26
CA TYR A 447 5.97 -6.17 -9.57
C TYR A 447 7.12 -6.33 -10.55
N ARG A 448 6.83 -6.77 -11.78
CA ARG A 448 7.82 -6.77 -12.86
C ARG A 448 7.97 -5.33 -13.36
N PHE A 449 9.17 -4.76 -13.33
CA PHE A 449 9.38 -3.33 -13.52
C PHE A 449 8.84 -2.83 -14.87
N ARG A 450 9.18 -3.52 -15.98
CA ARG A 450 8.64 -3.27 -17.32
C ARG A 450 7.11 -3.42 -17.46
N ALA A 451 6.46 -4.14 -16.55
CA ALA A 451 4.99 -4.24 -16.51
C ALA A 451 4.35 -2.98 -15.90
N ILE A 452 4.91 -2.43 -14.82
CA ILE A 452 4.37 -1.21 -14.15
C ILE A 452 4.73 0.10 -14.86
N MET A 453 5.88 0.19 -15.54
CA MET A 453 6.34 1.44 -16.18
C MET A 453 5.35 2.04 -17.20
N GLY A 454 5.28 3.37 -17.26
CA GLY A 454 4.29 4.13 -18.03
C GLY A 454 2.95 4.24 -17.29
N ARG A 455 1.84 4.18 -18.03
CA ARG A 455 0.46 4.40 -17.53
C ARG A 455 0.13 3.86 -16.13
N PRO A 456 0.49 2.62 -15.74
CA PRO A 456 0.17 2.12 -14.40
C PRO A 456 0.83 2.95 -13.29
N LEU A 457 2.10 3.32 -13.44
CA LEU A 457 2.78 4.23 -12.51
C LEU A 457 2.33 5.69 -12.66
N GLU A 458 2.07 6.19 -13.87
CA GLU A 458 1.49 7.54 -14.07
C GLU A 458 0.18 7.70 -13.28
N GLN A 459 -0.72 6.71 -13.38
CA GLN A 459 -2.01 6.70 -12.71
C GLN A 459 -1.89 6.40 -11.19
N TYR A 460 -0.80 5.78 -10.74
CA TYR A 460 -0.46 5.62 -9.32
C TYR A 460 0.03 6.93 -8.70
N PHE A 461 1.02 7.58 -9.33
CA PHE A 461 1.60 8.84 -8.85
C PHE A 461 0.66 10.05 -9.00
N HIS A 462 -0.46 9.91 -9.70
CA HIS A 462 -1.56 10.89 -9.62
C HIS A 462 -2.09 11.11 -8.19
N GLY A 463 -1.86 10.18 -7.26
CA GLY A 463 -2.14 10.35 -5.82
C GLY A 463 -1.04 11.07 -5.03
N ASP A 464 0.05 11.47 -5.66
CA ASP A 464 1.21 12.07 -4.99
C ASP A 464 0.98 13.56 -4.72
N HIS A 465 1.13 13.96 -3.45
CA HIS A 465 0.93 15.34 -3.04
C HIS A 465 1.96 16.31 -3.64
N THR A 466 3.22 15.90 -3.83
CA THR A 466 4.26 16.83 -4.35
C THR A 466 4.03 17.15 -5.83
N LEU A 467 3.41 16.24 -6.59
CA LEU A 467 3.06 16.46 -8.00
C LEU A 467 1.84 17.37 -8.17
N SER A 468 1.11 17.72 -7.11
CA SER A 468 -0.09 18.58 -7.20
C SER A 468 0.19 19.92 -7.89
N LYS A 469 1.33 20.55 -7.55
CA LYS A 469 1.75 21.83 -8.12
C LYS A 469 2.14 21.73 -9.60
N GLN A 470 2.69 20.60 -10.03
CA GLN A 470 3.08 20.35 -11.43
C GLN A 470 1.90 19.93 -12.31
N LEU A 471 0.97 19.15 -11.75
CA LEU A 471 -0.20 18.62 -12.45
C LEU A 471 -1.42 19.57 -12.41
N GLY A 472 -1.41 20.58 -11.55
CA GLY A 472 -2.47 21.58 -11.40
C GLY A 472 -3.84 20.93 -11.15
N PRO A 473 -4.90 21.27 -11.93
CA PRO A 473 -6.22 20.62 -11.82
C PRO A 473 -6.23 19.10 -12.03
N LYS A 474 -5.15 18.50 -12.56
CA LYS A 474 -4.99 17.04 -12.72
C LYS A 474 -4.24 16.38 -11.54
N GLY A 475 -3.62 17.17 -10.65
CA GLY A 475 -2.95 16.68 -9.44
C GLY A 475 -3.92 16.41 -8.30
N ILE A 476 -3.50 15.65 -7.28
CA ILE A 476 -4.44 15.17 -6.24
C ILE A 476 -5.22 16.34 -5.60
N GLU A 477 -4.59 17.48 -5.31
CA GLU A 477 -5.25 18.65 -4.71
C GLU A 477 -6.49 19.13 -5.49
N GLY A 478 -6.41 19.21 -6.82
CA GLY A 478 -7.51 19.61 -7.70
C GLY A 478 -8.56 18.52 -7.97
N MET A 479 -8.37 17.30 -7.48
CA MET A 479 -9.32 16.21 -7.69
C MET A 479 -10.55 16.28 -6.80
N ASN A 480 -11.66 15.75 -7.31
CA ASN A 480 -12.86 15.53 -6.51
C ASN A 480 -12.62 14.50 -5.39
N ILE A 481 -13.43 14.58 -4.33
CA ILE A 481 -13.28 13.75 -3.13
C ILE A 481 -13.42 12.24 -3.40
N PHE A 482 -14.12 11.84 -4.47
CA PHE A 482 -14.18 10.45 -4.92
C PHE A 482 -12.81 9.94 -5.40
N LYS A 483 -12.15 10.68 -6.32
CA LYS A 483 -10.77 10.37 -6.73
C LYS A 483 -9.77 10.45 -5.57
N LYS A 484 -9.94 11.38 -4.62
CA LYS A 484 -9.09 11.41 -3.41
C LYS A 484 -9.24 10.15 -2.54
N ASN A 485 -10.46 9.63 -2.36
CA ASN A 485 -10.67 8.36 -1.65
C ASN A 485 -10.11 7.15 -2.42
N MET A 486 -10.12 7.18 -3.76
CA MET A 486 -9.49 6.14 -4.60
C MET A 486 -8.01 5.91 -4.25
N PHE A 487 -7.28 7.00 -3.94
CA PHE A 487 -5.88 6.96 -3.50
C PHE A 487 -5.67 6.65 -2.00
N LEU A 488 -6.71 6.18 -1.29
CA LEU A 488 -6.58 5.46 -0.01
C LEU A 488 -6.44 3.93 -0.20
N ALA A 489 -6.57 3.46 -1.44
CA ALA A 489 -6.29 2.09 -1.86
C ALA A 489 -5.60 2.10 -3.24
N GLU A 490 -4.57 2.93 -3.36
CA GLU A 490 -3.76 3.17 -4.55
C GLU A 490 -3.22 1.89 -5.20
N ASP A 491 -2.88 0.89 -4.37
CA ASP A 491 -2.43 -0.44 -4.80
C ASP A 491 -3.50 -1.17 -5.66
N ARG A 492 -4.81 -0.90 -5.43
CA ARG A 492 -5.92 -1.43 -6.26
C ARG A 492 -5.95 -0.80 -7.65
N ILE A 493 -5.65 0.49 -7.73
CA ILE A 493 -5.59 1.23 -9.00
C ILE A 493 -4.45 0.67 -9.84
N LEU A 494 -3.26 0.49 -9.23
CA LEU A 494 -2.10 -0.11 -9.89
C LEU A 494 -2.44 -1.50 -10.44
N CYS A 495 -3.11 -2.34 -9.65
CA CYS A 495 -3.56 -3.67 -10.10
C CYS A 495 -4.46 -3.59 -11.34
N PHE A 496 -5.43 -2.67 -11.37
CA PHE A 496 -6.32 -2.49 -12.53
C PHE A 496 -5.55 -1.99 -13.77
N GLU A 497 -4.78 -0.91 -13.64
CA GLU A 497 -4.05 -0.32 -14.77
C GLU A 497 -3.01 -1.25 -15.38
N LEU A 498 -2.41 -2.11 -14.55
CA LEU A 498 -1.41 -3.09 -14.98
C LEU A 498 -2.05 -4.18 -15.86
N VAL A 499 -3.20 -4.73 -15.46
CA VAL A 499 -3.93 -5.73 -16.28
C VAL A 499 -4.60 -5.08 -17.50
N ALA A 500 -5.09 -3.85 -17.38
CA ALA A 500 -5.67 -3.06 -18.46
C ALA A 500 -4.63 -2.36 -19.36
N LYS A 501 -3.32 -2.65 -19.20
CA LYS A 501 -2.23 -1.98 -19.93
C LYS A 501 -2.34 -2.26 -21.44
N ALA A 502 -2.47 -1.20 -22.23
CA ALA A 502 -2.73 -1.32 -23.66
C ALA A 502 -1.63 -2.12 -24.39
N GLY A 503 -2.03 -2.95 -25.35
CA GLY A 503 -1.14 -3.83 -26.13
C GLY A 503 -0.40 -4.90 -25.31
N SER A 504 -0.64 -5.00 -23.99
CA SER A 504 0.06 -5.90 -23.08
C SER A 504 -0.89 -6.95 -22.51
N LYS A 505 -0.39 -8.16 -22.23
CA LYS A 505 -1.16 -9.27 -21.63
C LYS A 505 -0.73 -9.57 -20.18
N TRP A 506 -0.29 -8.55 -19.46
CA TRP A 506 0.15 -8.67 -18.07
C TRP A 506 -1.01 -9.11 -17.17
N HIS A 507 -0.72 -10.03 -16.27
CA HIS A 507 -1.69 -10.52 -15.30
C HIS A 507 -1.08 -10.62 -13.90
N LEU A 508 -1.93 -10.83 -12.90
CA LEU A 508 -1.57 -10.84 -11.50
C LEU A 508 -1.87 -12.21 -10.87
N THR A 509 -1.02 -12.67 -9.95
CA THR A 509 -1.20 -13.95 -9.25
C THR A 509 -0.99 -13.81 -7.75
N TYR A 510 -1.69 -14.64 -6.98
CA TYR A 510 -1.41 -14.88 -5.57
C TYR A 510 -0.39 -16.02 -5.42
N VAL A 511 0.54 -15.92 -4.47
CA VAL A 511 1.65 -16.89 -4.27
C VAL A 511 1.59 -17.47 -2.86
N LYS A 512 0.78 -18.51 -2.67
CA LYS A 512 0.58 -19.24 -1.39
C LYS A 512 1.87 -19.68 -0.68
N ALA A 513 2.94 -19.98 -1.44
CA ALA A 513 4.23 -20.39 -0.89
C ALA A 513 5.01 -19.23 -0.25
N SER A 514 4.74 -17.99 -0.67
CA SER A 514 5.31 -16.79 -0.07
C SER A 514 4.42 -16.32 1.08
N LYS A 515 5.00 -16.07 2.26
CA LYS A 515 4.27 -15.61 3.46
C LYS A 515 4.97 -14.45 4.14
N GLY A 516 4.19 -13.50 4.66
CA GLY A 516 4.64 -12.37 5.45
C GLY A 516 3.80 -12.22 6.71
N GLU A 517 4.45 -12.07 7.86
CA GLU A 517 3.78 -11.84 9.14
C GLU A 517 3.72 -10.32 9.40
N THR A 518 2.57 -9.80 9.83
CA THR A 518 2.41 -8.36 10.17
C THR A 518 1.63 -8.16 11.47
N ASP A 519 1.88 -7.07 12.18
CA ASP A 519 1.09 -6.70 13.37
C ASP A 519 -0.26 -6.06 12.95
N VAL A 520 -1.30 -6.24 13.76
CA VAL A 520 -2.66 -5.75 13.48
C VAL A 520 -3.20 -4.87 14.62
N PRO A 521 -4.11 -3.92 14.37
CA PRO A 521 -4.70 -3.08 15.41
C PRO A 521 -5.33 -3.87 16.57
N GLU A 522 -4.75 -3.74 17.75
CA GLU A 522 -5.26 -4.35 18.99
C GLU A 522 -6.29 -3.47 19.71
N GLY A 523 -6.33 -2.17 19.40
CA GLY A 523 -7.23 -1.17 19.98
C GLY A 523 -8.36 -0.76 19.04
N ALA A 524 -9.56 -0.55 19.59
CA ALA A 524 -10.74 -0.13 18.82
C ALA A 524 -10.56 1.20 18.04
N PRO A 525 -9.97 2.28 18.59
CA PRO A 525 -9.76 3.52 17.84
C PRO A 525 -8.84 3.35 16.63
N GLU A 526 -7.77 2.56 16.79
CA GLU A 526 -6.79 2.24 15.76
C GLU A 526 -7.44 1.38 14.66
N PHE A 527 -8.21 0.36 15.06
CA PHE A 527 -8.98 -0.51 14.18
C PHE A 527 -10.00 0.28 13.34
N ILE A 528 -10.83 1.13 13.96
CA ILE A 528 -11.77 2.01 13.25
C ILE A 528 -11.03 2.91 12.24
N SER A 529 -9.88 3.48 12.64
CA SER A 529 -9.09 4.39 11.80
C SER A 529 -8.42 3.70 10.60
N GLN A 530 -7.95 2.45 10.77
CA GLN A 530 -7.50 1.61 9.65
C GLN A 530 -8.67 1.32 8.70
N ARG A 531 -9.82 0.94 9.26
CA ARG A 531 -10.97 0.42 8.52
C ARG A 531 -11.70 1.50 7.73
N ARG A 532 -11.70 2.77 8.18
CA ARG A 532 -12.11 3.92 7.35
C ARG A 532 -11.36 3.94 6.01
N ARG A 533 -10.03 3.88 6.05
CA ARG A 533 -9.18 3.96 4.84
C ARG A 533 -9.46 2.79 3.90
N TRP A 534 -9.47 1.56 4.43
CA TRP A 534 -9.65 0.35 3.64
C TRP A 534 -11.04 0.24 3.00
N LEU A 535 -12.10 0.57 3.73
CA LEU A 535 -13.48 0.50 3.21
C LEU A 535 -13.72 1.57 2.15
N ASN A 536 -13.38 2.83 2.42
CA ASN A 536 -13.60 3.92 1.47
C ASN A 536 -12.73 3.77 0.22
N GLY A 537 -11.44 3.44 0.40
CA GLY A 537 -10.51 3.20 -0.71
C GLY A 537 -10.93 2.00 -1.57
N SER A 538 -11.34 0.88 -0.95
CA SER A 538 -11.83 -0.27 -1.71
C SER A 538 -13.12 0.02 -2.47
N PHE A 539 -14.08 0.73 -1.87
CA PHE A 539 -15.33 1.09 -2.54
C PHE A 539 -15.08 2.03 -3.75
N ALA A 540 -14.25 3.06 -3.57
CA ALA A 540 -13.88 3.99 -4.65
C ALA A 540 -13.11 3.29 -5.79
N ALA A 541 -12.13 2.44 -5.46
CA ALA A 541 -11.34 1.72 -6.44
C ALA A 541 -12.14 0.63 -7.18
N SER A 542 -13.07 -0.06 -6.52
CA SER A 542 -13.98 -1.02 -7.16
C SER A 542 -14.88 -0.33 -8.18
N ILE A 543 -15.50 0.80 -7.83
CA ILE A 543 -16.30 1.59 -8.78
C ILE A 543 -15.42 2.11 -9.93
N TYR A 544 -14.20 2.58 -9.66
CA TYR A 544 -13.26 2.98 -10.72
C TYR A 544 -12.98 1.85 -11.70
N ALA A 545 -12.67 0.64 -11.22
CA ALA A 545 -12.40 -0.52 -12.05
C ALA A 545 -13.61 -0.92 -12.91
N LEU A 546 -14.83 -0.89 -12.34
CA LEU A 546 -16.07 -1.16 -13.07
C LEU A 546 -16.34 -0.11 -14.16
N MET A 547 -16.29 1.19 -13.82
CA MET A 547 -16.48 2.29 -14.78
C MET A 547 -15.46 2.27 -15.93
N HIS A 548 -14.26 1.76 -15.69
CA HIS A 548 -13.17 1.76 -16.65
C HIS A 548 -12.93 0.40 -17.34
N PHE A 549 -13.74 -0.62 -17.06
CA PHE A 549 -13.54 -1.99 -17.53
C PHE A 549 -13.39 -2.09 -19.06
N GLY A 550 -14.02 -1.20 -19.83
CA GLY A 550 -13.84 -1.09 -21.29
C GLY A 550 -12.37 -0.91 -21.75
N ARG A 551 -11.44 -0.52 -20.86
CA ARG A 551 -10.00 -0.47 -21.16
C ARG A 551 -9.33 -1.85 -21.22
N MET A 552 -9.92 -2.88 -20.60
CA MET A 552 -9.44 -4.26 -20.71
C MET A 552 -9.43 -4.74 -22.16
N TYR A 553 -10.38 -4.27 -22.99
CA TYR A 553 -10.43 -4.53 -24.44
C TYR A 553 -9.30 -3.88 -25.25
N LYS A 554 -8.49 -2.99 -24.66
CA LYS A 554 -7.29 -2.43 -25.30
C LYS A 554 -6.00 -3.18 -24.92
N SER A 555 -6.09 -4.15 -24.01
CA SER A 555 -5.00 -5.05 -23.65
C SER A 555 -4.72 -6.08 -24.75
N GLY A 556 -3.66 -6.88 -24.59
CA GLY A 556 -3.35 -8.04 -25.41
C GLY A 556 -3.92 -9.37 -24.87
N HIS A 557 -4.88 -9.34 -23.95
CA HIS A 557 -5.45 -10.56 -23.36
C HIS A 557 -6.32 -11.35 -24.35
N ASN A 558 -6.24 -12.68 -24.28
CA ASN A 558 -7.01 -13.56 -25.17
C ASN A 558 -8.50 -13.67 -24.75
N ILE A 559 -9.33 -14.18 -25.66
CA ILE A 559 -10.78 -14.28 -25.49
C ILE A 559 -11.17 -15.05 -24.22
N LEU A 560 -10.48 -16.15 -23.90
CA LEU A 560 -10.75 -16.96 -22.71
C LEU A 560 -10.50 -16.18 -21.40
N ARG A 561 -9.39 -15.44 -21.33
CA ARG A 561 -9.07 -14.59 -20.17
C ARG A 561 -10.01 -13.39 -20.09
N MET A 562 -10.38 -12.79 -21.22
CA MET A 562 -11.39 -11.73 -21.28
C MET A 562 -12.77 -12.22 -20.79
N PHE A 563 -13.18 -13.45 -21.12
CA PHE A 563 -14.39 -14.07 -20.58
C PHE A 563 -14.36 -14.18 -19.05
N PHE A 564 -13.26 -14.68 -18.47
CA PHE A 564 -13.09 -14.74 -17.02
C PHE A 564 -13.07 -13.35 -16.35
N PHE A 565 -12.51 -12.32 -17.00
CA PHE A 565 -12.62 -10.95 -16.50
C PHE A 565 -14.06 -10.42 -16.47
N HIS A 566 -14.95 -10.85 -17.38
CA HIS A 566 -16.38 -10.50 -17.30
C HIS A 566 -17.07 -11.21 -16.13
N ILE A 567 -16.75 -12.49 -15.88
CA ILE A 567 -17.24 -13.20 -14.67
C ILE A 567 -16.81 -12.45 -13.41
N GLN A 568 -15.55 -12.03 -13.33
CA GLN A 568 -15.05 -11.25 -12.20
C GLN A 568 -15.70 -9.86 -12.10
N MET A 569 -15.95 -9.17 -13.23
CA MET A 569 -16.67 -7.90 -13.26
C MET A 569 -18.09 -8.04 -12.70
N LEU A 570 -18.83 -9.09 -13.11
CA LEU A 570 -20.18 -9.36 -12.61
C LEU A 570 -20.17 -9.69 -11.11
N TYR A 571 -19.26 -10.57 -10.69
CA TYR A 571 -19.02 -10.90 -9.27
C TYR A 571 -18.71 -9.66 -8.42
N ASN A 572 -17.82 -8.78 -8.88
CA ASN A 572 -17.48 -7.53 -8.21
C ASN A 572 -18.66 -6.55 -8.18
N THR A 573 -19.43 -6.44 -9.28
CA THR A 573 -20.61 -5.58 -9.37
C THR A 573 -21.67 -6.00 -8.34
N PHE A 574 -21.96 -7.31 -8.26
CA PHE A 574 -22.90 -7.86 -7.30
C PHE A 574 -22.40 -7.73 -5.86
N THR A 575 -21.11 -7.94 -5.61
CA THR A 575 -20.49 -7.73 -4.29
C THR A 575 -20.59 -6.27 -3.85
N VAL A 576 -20.35 -5.29 -4.74
CA VAL A 576 -20.51 -3.85 -4.44
C VAL A 576 -21.98 -3.51 -4.15
N PHE A 577 -22.92 -4.06 -4.91
CA PHE A 577 -24.36 -3.90 -4.69
C PHE A 577 -24.80 -4.41 -3.30
N LEU A 578 -24.43 -5.65 -2.93
CA LEU A 578 -24.73 -6.20 -1.60
C LEU A 578 -24.04 -5.39 -0.49
N THR A 579 -22.82 -4.92 -0.71
CA THR A 579 -22.10 -4.07 0.26
C THR A 579 -22.83 -2.75 0.52
N TRP A 580 -23.43 -2.13 -0.51
CA TRP A 580 -24.21 -0.90 -0.35
C TRP A 580 -25.43 -1.08 0.55
N PHE A 581 -26.15 -2.20 0.39
CA PHE A 581 -27.35 -2.54 1.16
C PHE A 581 -27.09 -3.38 2.41
N ALA A 582 -25.81 -3.57 2.78
CA ALA A 582 -25.42 -4.44 3.89
C ALA A 582 -26.02 -3.99 5.24
N LEU A 583 -26.15 -2.68 5.48
CA LEU A 583 -26.73 -2.15 6.72
C LEU A 583 -28.20 -2.57 6.89
N ALA A 584 -29.01 -2.40 5.86
CA ALA A 584 -30.39 -2.87 5.83
C ALA A 584 -30.48 -4.40 5.91
N ALA A 585 -29.67 -5.12 5.11
CA ALA A 585 -29.68 -6.58 5.09
C ALA A 585 -29.34 -7.20 6.46
N TYR A 586 -28.35 -6.63 7.17
CA TYR A 586 -27.95 -7.11 8.50
C TYR A 586 -29.01 -6.81 9.57
N TRP A 587 -29.61 -5.61 9.55
CA TRP A 587 -30.74 -5.27 10.42
C TRP A 587 -31.96 -6.17 10.17
N LEU A 588 -32.37 -6.34 8.91
CA LEU A 588 -33.49 -7.20 8.53
C LEU A 588 -33.25 -8.65 8.96
N THR A 589 -32.07 -9.19 8.70
CA THR A 589 -31.67 -10.54 9.15
C THR A 589 -31.76 -10.68 10.67
N THR A 590 -31.23 -9.70 11.41
CA THR A 590 -31.30 -9.64 12.89
C THR A 590 -32.75 -9.61 13.37
N SER A 591 -33.60 -8.77 12.78
CA SER A 591 -35.01 -8.67 13.15
C SER A 591 -35.77 -9.96 12.87
N VAL A 592 -35.61 -10.53 11.67
CA VAL A 592 -36.36 -11.70 11.20
C VAL A 592 -36.01 -12.95 11.99
N ILE A 593 -34.73 -13.19 12.31
CA ILE A 593 -34.33 -14.34 13.14
C ILE A 593 -34.93 -14.22 14.55
N MET A 594 -34.99 -13.00 15.11
CA MET A 594 -35.68 -12.76 16.38
C MET A 594 -37.21 -12.97 16.28
N ASP A 595 -37.85 -12.60 15.19
CA ASP A 595 -39.30 -12.80 15.03
C ASP A 595 -39.66 -14.27 14.83
N LEU A 596 -38.94 -14.99 13.95
CA LEU A 596 -39.15 -16.42 13.65
C LEU A 596 -39.01 -17.32 14.89
N VAL A 597 -38.16 -16.96 15.85
CA VAL A 597 -37.95 -17.73 17.08
C VAL A 597 -38.75 -17.18 18.27
N GLY A 598 -39.07 -15.88 18.27
CA GLY A 598 -39.87 -15.23 19.31
C GLY A 598 -41.38 -15.48 19.16
N ASN A 599 -41.88 -15.49 17.92
CA ASN A 599 -43.30 -15.53 17.58
C ASN A 599 -43.58 -16.69 16.59
N PRO A 600 -43.59 -17.97 17.04
CA PRO A 600 -43.85 -19.10 16.17
C PRO A 600 -45.34 -19.16 15.73
N ASN A 601 -45.59 -18.97 14.43
CA ASN A 601 -46.94 -18.92 13.83
C ASN A 601 -47.66 -20.28 13.68
N GLN A 602 -47.25 -21.33 14.39
CA GLN A 602 -47.82 -22.67 14.29
C GLN A 602 -48.21 -23.18 15.68
N GLU A 603 -49.38 -23.82 15.78
CA GLU A 603 -49.91 -24.33 17.04
C GLU A 603 -48.98 -25.36 17.69
N GLY A 604 -49.01 -25.42 19.03
CA GLY A 604 -48.12 -26.28 19.83
C GLY A 604 -46.67 -25.80 19.98
N GLN A 605 -46.24 -24.74 19.28
CA GLN A 605 -44.84 -24.30 19.31
C GLN A 605 -44.51 -23.29 20.41
N ARG A 606 -43.32 -23.47 21.00
CA ARG A 606 -42.79 -22.61 22.08
C ARG A 606 -41.66 -21.73 21.57
N ALA A 607 -41.73 -20.45 21.92
CA ALA A 607 -40.68 -19.47 21.65
C ALA A 607 -39.41 -19.75 22.48
N PHE A 608 -38.24 -19.54 21.90
CA PHE A 608 -36.95 -19.92 22.49
C PHE A 608 -36.04 -18.69 22.70
N PRO A 609 -35.31 -18.59 23.83
CA PRO A 609 -35.13 -19.61 24.87
C PRO A 609 -36.14 -19.53 26.03
N PHE A 610 -36.86 -18.42 26.22
CA PHE A 610 -37.58 -18.14 27.48
C PHE A 610 -39.11 -18.33 27.41
N GLY A 611 -39.64 -18.96 26.36
CA GLY A 611 -41.08 -19.16 26.17
C GLY A 611 -41.84 -17.92 25.70
N ASN A 612 -43.12 -18.12 25.37
CA ASN A 612 -43.96 -17.21 24.59
C ASN A 612 -44.30 -15.88 25.29
N LYS A 613 -43.98 -15.73 26.59
CA LYS A 613 -44.16 -14.47 27.34
C LYS A 613 -42.90 -13.62 27.37
N VAL A 614 -41.75 -14.22 27.69
CA VAL A 614 -40.48 -13.47 27.92
C VAL A 614 -39.73 -13.24 26.60
N THR A 615 -39.73 -14.21 25.69
CA THR A 615 -38.95 -14.13 24.44
C THR A 615 -39.36 -12.97 23.53
N PRO A 616 -40.66 -12.72 23.26
CA PRO A 616 -41.06 -11.58 22.41
C PRO A 616 -40.67 -10.23 23.01
N ILE A 617 -40.81 -10.08 24.33
CA ILE A 617 -40.46 -8.86 25.06
C ILE A 617 -38.94 -8.62 24.98
N LEU A 618 -38.13 -9.64 25.28
CA LEU A 618 -36.67 -9.56 25.18
C LEU A 618 -36.23 -9.19 23.75
N ASN A 619 -36.79 -9.87 22.75
CA ASN A 619 -36.47 -9.60 21.35
C ASN A 619 -36.84 -8.16 20.95
N THR A 620 -37.99 -7.65 21.41
CA THR A 620 -38.42 -6.27 21.19
C THR A 620 -37.47 -5.26 21.86
N VAL A 621 -37.05 -5.49 23.11
CA VAL A 621 -36.08 -4.64 23.81
C VAL A 621 -34.72 -4.64 23.10
N LEU A 622 -34.21 -5.82 22.70
CA LEU A 622 -32.93 -5.93 21.99
C LEU A 622 -32.96 -5.24 20.61
N LYS A 623 -34.10 -5.28 19.90
CA LYS A 623 -34.31 -4.54 18.64
C LYS A 623 -34.21 -3.03 18.82
N TYR A 624 -34.93 -2.46 19.79
CA TYR A 624 -34.86 -1.02 20.06
C TYR A 624 -33.47 -0.61 20.57
N LEU A 625 -32.83 -1.44 21.40
CA LEU A 625 -31.48 -1.19 21.91
C LEU A 625 -30.42 -1.23 20.79
N TYR A 626 -30.53 -2.17 19.85
CA TYR A 626 -29.71 -2.23 18.63
C TYR A 626 -29.88 -0.96 17.78
N LEU A 627 -31.13 -0.53 17.52
CA LEU A 627 -31.41 0.69 16.74
C LEU A 627 -30.89 1.96 17.44
N GLY A 628 -31.07 2.07 18.75
CA GLY A 628 -30.53 3.17 19.55
C GLY A 628 -29.00 3.24 19.50
N PHE A 629 -28.31 2.10 19.57
CA PHE A 629 -26.85 2.06 19.42
C PHE A 629 -26.37 2.25 17.99
N LEU A 630 -27.15 1.87 16.97
CA LEU A 630 -26.86 2.20 15.57
C LEU A 630 -26.97 3.71 15.33
N LEU A 631 -28.02 4.35 15.86
CA LEU A 631 -28.16 5.81 15.84
C LEU A 631 -26.99 6.49 16.58
N LEU A 632 -26.56 5.94 17.73
CA LEU A 632 -25.36 6.39 18.42
C LEU A 632 -24.09 6.29 17.56
N GLN A 633 -23.95 5.28 16.68
CA GLN A 633 -22.79 5.21 15.78
C GLN A 633 -22.80 6.36 14.76
N PHE A 634 -23.96 6.73 14.21
CA PHE A 634 -24.07 7.91 13.33
C PHE A 634 -23.72 9.21 14.07
N ILE A 635 -24.19 9.38 15.32
CA ILE A 635 -23.86 10.55 16.16
C ILE A 635 -22.35 10.61 16.44
N LEU A 636 -21.76 9.50 16.92
CA LEU A 636 -20.34 9.41 17.23
C LEU A 636 -19.46 9.61 15.98
N ALA A 637 -19.85 9.05 14.84
CA ALA A 637 -19.07 9.12 13.60
C ALA A 637 -19.10 10.50 12.92
N LEU A 638 -20.16 11.29 13.14
CA LEU A 638 -20.26 12.66 12.63
C LEU A 638 -19.68 13.70 13.60
N GLY A 639 -19.71 13.43 14.92
CA GLY A 639 -19.23 14.36 15.95
C GLY A 639 -17.76 14.20 16.35
N ASN A 640 -17.28 12.97 16.59
CA ASN A 640 -16.05 12.72 17.34
C ASN A 640 -15.06 11.77 16.64
N ARG A 641 -13.76 12.07 16.73
CA ARG A 641 -12.70 11.12 16.37
C ARG A 641 -12.69 9.93 17.36
N PRO A 642 -12.51 8.67 16.93
CA PRO A 642 -12.57 7.49 17.79
C PRO A 642 -11.68 7.54 19.03
N LYS A 643 -10.51 8.17 18.95
CA LYS A 643 -9.61 8.35 20.11
C LYS A 643 -10.22 9.21 21.22
N GLY A 644 -11.10 10.17 20.88
CA GLY A 644 -11.81 11.04 21.83
C GLY A 644 -13.12 10.44 22.38
N SER A 645 -13.54 9.27 21.92
CA SER A 645 -14.76 8.58 22.42
C SER A 645 -14.56 7.08 22.59
N LYS A 646 -13.34 6.67 22.98
CA LYS A 646 -12.91 5.28 23.10
C LYS A 646 -13.90 4.40 23.88
N HIS A 647 -14.41 4.89 25.02
CA HIS A 647 -15.37 4.14 25.83
C HIS A 647 -16.70 3.89 25.10
N SER A 648 -17.29 4.92 24.48
CA SER A 648 -18.56 4.79 23.74
C SER A 648 -18.48 3.78 22.60
N TYR A 649 -17.35 3.78 21.86
CA TYR A 649 -17.10 2.76 20.83
C TYR A 649 -16.92 1.36 21.43
N ILE A 650 -16.17 1.20 22.53
CA ILE A 650 -15.99 -0.10 23.20
C ILE A 650 -17.32 -0.67 23.72
N THR A 651 -18.15 0.15 24.39
CA THR A 651 -19.50 -0.26 24.83
C THR A 651 -20.37 -0.68 23.64
N SER A 652 -20.22 -0.01 22.49
CA SER A 652 -20.95 -0.36 21.27
C SER A 652 -20.48 -1.71 20.68
N PHE A 653 -19.17 -1.98 20.63
CA PHE A 653 -18.63 -3.29 20.25
C PHE A 653 -19.13 -4.41 21.17
N ILE A 654 -19.17 -4.18 22.49
CA ILE A 654 -19.66 -5.14 23.47
C ILE A 654 -21.15 -5.43 23.24
N LEU A 655 -21.99 -4.39 23.10
CA LEU A 655 -23.42 -4.59 22.85
C LEU A 655 -23.68 -5.33 21.54
N PHE A 656 -23.09 -4.87 20.43
CA PHE A 656 -23.30 -5.52 19.13
C PHE A 656 -22.76 -6.96 19.13
N GLY A 657 -21.72 -7.26 19.92
CA GLY A 657 -21.26 -8.63 20.17
C GLY A 657 -22.24 -9.48 20.98
N LEU A 658 -22.87 -8.92 22.02
CA LEU A 658 -23.90 -9.62 22.83
C LEU A 658 -25.18 -9.90 22.03
N VAL A 659 -25.67 -8.92 21.25
CA VAL A 659 -26.82 -9.13 20.35
C VAL A 659 -26.46 -10.17 19.27
N GLN A 660 -25.24 -10.13 18.75
CA GLN A 660 -24.78 -11.09 17.75
C GLN A 660 -24.61 -12.52 18.32
N LEU A 661 -24.14 -12.67 19.56
CA LEU A 661 -24.12 -13.96 20.27
C LEU A 661 -25.54 -14.54 20.35
N TYR A 662 -26.51 -13.72 20.74
CA TYR A 662 -27.91 -14.11 20.81
C TYR A 662 -28.46 -14.51 19.44
N ILE A 663 -28.20 -13.74 18.38
CA ILE A 663 -28.56 -14.11 17.00
C ILE A 663 -27.93 -15.43 16.56
N VAL A 664 -26.67 -15.70 16.88
CA VAL A 664 -26.02 -16.99 16.59
C VAL A 664 -26.73 -18.13 17.32
N ILE A 665 -27.09 -17.95 18.59
CA ILE A 665 -27.86 -18.94 19.39
C ILE A 665 -29.25 -19.19 18.77
N LEU A 666 -29.99 -18.14 18.40
CA LEU A 666 -31.29 -18.27 17.73
C LEU A 666 -31.17 -18.95 16.35
N SER A 667 -30.09 -18.66 15.61
CA SER A 667 -29.80 -19.28 14.31
C SER A 667 -29.53 -20.78 14.47
N MET A 668 -28.70 -21.17 15.44
CA MET A 668 -28.45 -22.59 15.75
C MET A 668 -29.71 -23.32 16.19
N TYR A 669 -30.60 -22.67 16.95
CA TYR A 669 -31.92 -23.24 17.28
C TYR A 669 -32.79 -23.47 16.04
N LEU A 670 -32.84 -22.52 15.10
CA LEU A 670 -33.55 -22.70 13.82
C LEU A 670 -32.96 -23.86 12.99
N VAL A 671 -31.64 -24.05 13.00
CA VAL A 671 -30.97 -25.17 12.31
C VAL A 671 -31.30 -26.51 12.96
N VAL A 672 -31.14 -26.63 14.28
CA VAL A 672 -31.48 -27.87 15.01
C VAL A 672 -32.95 -28.21 14.81
N ARG A 673 -33.84 -27.21 14.86
CA ARG A 673 -35.27 -27.39 14.58
C ARG A 673 -35.55 -27.79 13.13
N ALA A 674 -34.81 -27.25 12.15
CA ALA A 674 -34.92 -27.66 10.75
C ALA A 674 -34.53 -29.14 10.55
N PHE A 675 -33.52 -29.64 11.27
CA PHE A 675 -33.15 -31.07 11.27
C PHE A 675 -34.03 -31.96 12.17
N SER A 676 -34.84 -31.38 13.07
CA SER A 676 -35.72 -32.11 13.99
C SER A 676 -37.18 -32.17 13.55
N GLY A 677 -37.58 -31.31 12.60
CA GLY A 677 -38.81 -31.49 11.84
C GLY A 677 -38.65 -32.59 10.80
N SER A 678 -39.76 -33.10 10.27
CA SER A 678 -39.80 -34.13 9.23
C SER A 678 -39.36 -33.57 7.86
N VAL A 679 -38.07 -33.29 7.72
CA VAL A 679 -37.43 -33.13 6.41
C VAL A 679 -37.16 -34.53 5.88
N ASP A 680 -38.10 -35.06 5.10
CA ASP A 680 -37.87 -36.29 4.32
C ASP A 680 -36.81 -36.01 3.25
N PHE A 681 -35.55 -36.16 3.65
CA PHE A 681 -34.47 -36.40 2.72
C PHE A 681 -34.70 -37.78 2.09
N GLU A 682 -35.43 -37.85 0.96
CA GLU A 682 -35.65 -39.09 0.21
C GLU A 682 -34.34 -39.64 -0.37
N THR A 683 -33.52 -40.26 0.48
CA THR A 683 -32.27 -40.96 0.12
C THR A 683 -32.51 -42.09 -0.87
N ASP A 684 -33.70 -42.68 -0.81
CA ASP A 684 -34.03 -43.97 -1.43
C ASP A 684 -34.34 -43.85 -2.93
N LYS A 685 -34.44 -42.62 -3.45
CA LYS A 685 -34.55 -42.31 -4.89
C LYS A 685 -33.23 -41.78 -5.49
N GLY A 686 -32.12 -41.96 -4.77
CA GLY A 686 -30.78 -41.60 -5.23
C GLY A 686 -30.57 -40.09 -5.37
N VAL A 687 -29.51 -39.72 -6.10
CA VAL A 687 -29.01 -38.33 -6.15
C VAL A 687 -30.06 -37.35 -6.70
N ASP A 688 -30.86 -37.73 -7.71
CA ASP A 688 -31.88 -36.84 -8.27
C ASP A 688 -33.07 -36.61 -7.31
N GLY A 689 -33.49 -37.65 -6.55
CA GLY A 689 -34.50 -37.50 -5.49
C GLY A 689 -34.01 -36.59 -4.36
N PHE A 690 -32.79 -36.86 -3.87
CA PHE A 690 -32.13 -36.02 -2.86
C PHE A 690 -32.00 -34.55 -3.32
N LEU A 691 -31.54 -34.29 -4.55
CA LEU A 691 -31.41 -32.92 -5.05
C LEU A 691 -32.77 -32.20 -5.16
N LYS A 692 -33.86 -32.92 -5.47
CA LYS A 692 -35.20 -32.33 -5.56
C LYS A 692 -35.82 -32.00 -4.21
N SER A 693 -35.60 -32.81 -3.17
CA SER A 693 -36.01 -32.44 -1.80
C SER A 693 -35.12 -31.34 -1.23
N PHE A 694 -33.80 -31.41 -1.46
CA PHE A 694 -32.82 -30.44 -0.97
C PHE A 694 -33.02 -29.04 -1.57
N PHE A 695 -33.33 -28.94 -2.87
CA PHE A 695 -33.67 -27.68 -3.55
C PHE A 695 -35.17 -27.32 -3.53
N GLY A 696 -35.97 -27.96 -2.67
CA GLY A 696 -37.40 -27.68 -2.52
C GLY A 696 -37.73 -26.26 -2.04
N SER A 697 -38.99 -25.87 -2.15
CA SER A 697 -39.48 -24.52 -1.80
C SER A 697 -39.51 -24.21 -0.29
N ASP A 698 -39.26 -25.21 0.56
CA ASP A 698 -39.35 -25.10 2.01
C ASP A 698 -38.25 -24.22 2.61
N SER A 699 -38.66 -23.36 3.54
CA SER A 699 -37.78 -22.40 4.21
C SER A 699 -36.65 -23.07 5.01
N ALA A 700 -36.88 -24.29 5.52
CA ALA A 700 -35.87 -25.08 6.22
C ALA A 700 -34.68 -25.47 5.32
N GLY A 701 -34.95 -26.03 4.14
CA GLY A 701 -33.91 -26.47 3.19
C GLY A 701 -33.02 -25.31 2.72
N ILE A 702 -33.64 -24.15 2.43
CA ILE A 702 -32.92 -22.94 1.99
C ILE A 702 -31.97 -22.42 3.09
N ILE A 703 -32.37 -22.49 4.37
CA ILE A 703 -31.51 -22.12 5.51
C ILE A 703 -30.33 -23.09 5.64
N VAL A 704 -30.58 -24.41 5.52
CA VAL A 704 -29.52 -25.43 5.57
C VAL A 704 -28.54 -25.26 4.41
N ILE A 705 -29.01 -25.07 3.17
CA ILE A 705 -28.18 -24.78 1.99
C ILE A 705 -27.29 -23.57 2.25
N ALA A 706 -27.86 -22.45 2.71
CA ALA A 706 -27.10 -21.22 2.86
C ALA A 706 -26.03 -21.30 3.95
N LEU A 707 -26.30 -22.01 5.05
CA LEU A 707 -25.33 -22.21 6.13
C LEU A 707 -24.26 -23.24 5.76
N ALA A 708 -24.60 -24.30 5.04
CA ALA A 708 -23.62 -25.23 4.45
C ALA A 708 -22.73 -24.51 3.41
N ALA A 709 -23.31 -23.68 2.55
CA ALA A 709 -22.58 -22.90 1.56
C ALA A 709 -21.71 -21.79 2.18
N THR A 710 -22.12 -21.19 3.29
CA THR A 710 -21.39 -20.05 3.90
C THR A 710 -20.36 -20.51 4.93
N PHE A 711 -20.65 -21.50 5.78
CA PHE A 711 -19.73 -21.97 6.81
C PHE A 711 -19.09 -23.33 6.47
N GLY A 712 -19.84 -24.25 5.87
CA GLY A 712 -19.31 -25.55 5.44
C GLY A 712 -18.21 -25.40 4.39
N LEU A 713 -18.41 -24.56 3.36
CA LEU A 713 -17.36 -24.26 2.37
C LEU A 713 -16.13 -23.57 2.99
N TYR A 714 -16.28 -22.77 4.06
CA TYR A 714 -15.13 -22.17 4.75
C TYR A 714 -14.29 -23.23 5.48
N PHE A 715 -14.93 -24.19 6.17
CA PHE A 715 -14.23 -25.34 6.75
C PHE A 715 -13.54 -26.17 5.67
N VAL A 716 -14.27 -26.61 4.63
CA VAL A 716 -13.72 -27.45 3.55
C VAL A 716 -12.56 -26.76 2.83
N ALA A 717 -12.71 -25.48 2.45
CA ALA A 717 -11.63 -24.72 1.82
C ALA A 717 -10.39 -24.60 2.72
N SER A 718 -10.57 -24.42 4.03
CA SER A 718 -9.46 -24.27 4.97
C SER A 718 -8.70 -25.59 5.19
N PHE A 719 -9.40 -26.74 5.18
CA PHE A 719 -8.77 -28.06 5.16
C PHE A 719 -8.06 -28.33 3.83
N MET A 720 -8.69 -28.04 2.68
CA MET A 720 -8.06 -28.14 1.35
C MET A 720 -6.83 -27.22 1.19
N TYR A 721 -6.85 -26.06 1.86
CA TYR A 721 -5.71 -25.15 1.91
C TYR A 721 -4.63 -25.60 2.91
N MET A 722 -4.88 -26.63 3.73
CA MET A 722 -3.98 -27.14 4.78
C MET A 722 -3.68 -26.13 5.90
N ASP A 723 -4.64 -25.25 6.23
CA ASP A 723 -4.55 -24.33 7.38
C ASP A 723 -5.92 -24.12 8.08
N PRO A 724 -6.48 -25.16 8.72
CA PRO A 724 -7.82 -25.11 9.31
C PRO A 724 -7.90 -24.35 10.64
N TRP A 725 -6.77 -24.00 11.28
CA TRP A 725 -6.73 -23.59 12.69
C TRP A 725 -7.54 -22.34 13.02
N HIS A 726 -7.62 -21.39 12.09
CA HIS A 726 -8.40 -20.17 12.26
C HIS A 726 -9.91 -20.42 12.37
N MET A 727 -10.42 -21.54 11.82
CA MET A 727 -11.83 -21.96 12.00
C MET A 727 -12.17 -22.34 13.44
N PHE A 728 -11.16 -22.67 14.27
CA PHE A 728 -11.34 -23.04 15.67
C PHE A 728 -10.94 -21.90 16.62
N THR A 729 -9.84 -21.21 16.34
CA THR A 729 -9.28 -20.18 17.23
C THR A 729 -9.81 -18.78 17.00
N SER A 730 -10.31 -18.49 15.79
CA SER A 730 -10.56 -17.12 15.33
C SER A 730 -12.00 -16.89 14.85
N PHE A 731 -12.62 -17.90 14.25
CA PHE A 731 -14.00 -17.86 13.76
C PHE A 731 -15.05 -17.48 14.82
N PRO A 732 -15.00 -17.97 16.08
CA PRO A 732 -16.01 -17.58 17.09
C PRO A 732 -15.96 -16.08 17.40
N ALA A 733 -14.76 -15.49 17.51
CA ALA A 733 -14.60 -14.05 17.73
C ALA A 733 -15.04 -13.23 16.49
N TYR A 734 -14.75 -13.72 15.28
CA TYR A 734 -15.24 -13.12 14.05
C TYR A 734 -16.77 -13.09 13.99
N LEU A 735 -17.45 -14.22 14.27
CA LEU A 735 -18.91 -14.31 14.27
C LEU A 735 -19.55 -13.28 15.21
N LEU A 736 -18.94 -12.99 16.36
CA LEU A 736 -19.43 -11.98 17.32
C LEU A 736 -19.19 -10.54 16.85
N ILE A 737 -18.05 -10.26 16.23
CA ILE A 737 -17.68 -8.90 15.81
C ILE A 737 -18.26 -8.53 14.43
N MET A 738 -18.75 -9.50 13.65
CA MET A 738 -19.35 -9.31 12.32
C MET A 738 -20.45 -8.23 12.28
N SER A 739 -21.28 -8.13 13.32
CA SER A 739 -22.29 -7.07 13.47
C SER A 739 -21.65 -5.67 13.56
N SER A 740 -20.51 -5.56 14.23
CA SER A 740 -19.77 -4.31 14.40
C SER A 740 -19.02 -3.88 13.12
N TYR A 741 -18.66 -4.82 12.23
CA TYR A 741 -18.11 -4.48 10.92
C TYR A 741 -19.10 -3.64 10.09
N ILE A 742 -20.40 -3.94 10.20
CA ILE A 742 -21.45 -3.16 9.52
C ILE A 742 -21.83 -1.94 10.36
N ASN A 743 -22.28 -2.14 11.60
CA ASN A 743 -22.89 -1.07 12.40
C ASN A 743 -21.90 -0.01 12.90
N ILE A 744 -20.63 -0.37 13.15
CA ILE A 744 -19.60 0.58 13.60
C ILE A 744 -18.67 0.94 12.44
N LEU A 745 -17.99 -0.03 11.82
CA LEU A 745 -16.90 0.26 10.89
C LEU A 745 -17.42 0.87 9.57
N MET A 746 -18.44 0.29 8.95
CA MET A 746 -19.02 0.81 7.69
C MET A 746 -19.73 2.15 7.91
N VAL A 747 -20.52 2.28 8.98
CA VAL A 747 -21.15 3.57 9.38
C VAL A 747 -20.10 4.65 9.60
N TYR A 748 -19.02 4.36 10.33
CA TYR A 748 -17.94 5.33 10.55
C TYR A 748 -17.22 5.68 9.25
N ALA A 749 -16.95 4.69 8.39
CA ALA A 749 -16.25 4.89 7.12
C ALA A 749 -17.01 5.80 6.16
N PHE A 750 -18.30 5.50 5.92
CA PHE A 750 -19.17 6.30 5.05
C PHE A 750 -19.41 7.70 5.65
N SER A 751 -19.70 7.78 6.96
CA SER A 751 -19.81 9.05 7.70
C SER A 751 -18.52 9.89 7.70
N ASN A 752 -17.38 9.31 7.32
CA ASN A 752 -16.11 10.02 7.22
C ASN A 752 -15.53 10.03 5.80
N TRP A 753 -16.34 9.89 4.74
CA TRP A 753 -15.88 9.97 3.34
C TRP A 753 -15.12 11.28 2.99
N HIS A 754 -15.39 12.37 3.70
CA HIS A 754 -14.64 13.63 3.56
C HIS A 754 -13.19 13.58 4.09
N ASP A 755 -12.88 12.63 4.97
CA ASP A 755 -11.56 12.49 5.58
C ASP A 755 -10.70 11.60 4.69
N VAL A 756 -9.85 12.25 3.90
CA VAL A 756 -8.81 11.61 3.08
C VAL A 756 -7.41 11.75 3.70
N SER A 757 -7.33 12.07 4.99
CA SER A 757 -6.06 12.01 5.70
C SER A 757 -5.56 10.56 5.79
N TRP A 758 -4.24 10.40 5.78
CA TRP A 758 -3.58 9.11 5.99
C TRP A 758 -3.44 8.71 7.47
N GLY A 759 -4.03 9.49 8.39
CA GLY A 759 -3.90 9.31 9.85
C GLY A 759 -2.54 9.75 10.41
N THR A 760 -1.65 10.28 9.56
CA THR A 760 -0.32 10.75 9.93
C THR A 760 -0.39 12.03 10.76
N LYS A 761 0.20 12.03 11.96
CA LYS A 761 0.49 13.26 12.72
C LYS A 761 1.26 14.26 11.83
N GLY A 762 0.86 15.53 11.87
CA GLY A 762 1.48 16.58 11.05
C GLY A 762 2.92 16.89 11.48
N SER A 763 3.77 17.23 10.52
CA SER A 763 5.19 17.54 10.74
C SER A 763 5.69 18.56 9.71
N ASP A 764 5.97 19.77 10.19
CA ASP A 764 6.74 20.81 9.48
C ASP A 764 7.58 21.57 10.50
N LYS A 765 8.87 21.23 10.67
CA LYS A 765 9.96 22.14 11.12
C LYS A 765 11.35 21.47 11.09
N ALA A 766 12.06 21.59 9.97
CA ALA A 766 13.38 20.99 9.74
C ALA A 766 14.57 21.96 9.96
N ASP A 767 14.51 22.82 10.99
CA ASP A 767 15.46 23.93 11.23
C ASP A 767 16.78 23.51 11.93
N ALA A 768 17.38 22.38 11.53
CA ALA A 768 18.43 21.69 12.30
C ALA A 768 19.69 21.22 11.54
N LEU A 769 19.71 21.23 10.20
CA LEU A 769 20.82 20.72 9.39
C LEU A 769 21.76 21.84 8.86
N PRO A 770 23.07 21.56 8.66
CA PRO A 770 24.03 22.52 8.09
C PRO A 770 23.97 22.60 6.56
N SER A 771 24.28 23.77 5.99
CA SER A 771 24.40 23.99 4.54
C SER A 771 25.78 23.59 4.00
N ALA A 772 25.87 23.22 2.73
CA ALA A 772 27.13 23.03 2.01
C ALA A 772 27.25 24.07 0.87
N GLN A 773 28.36 24.80 0.86
CA GLN A 773 28.67 25.83 -0.16
C GLN A 773 29.93 25.44 -0.93
N THR A 774 29.93 25.66 -2.25
CA THR A 774 31.11 25.45 -3.08
C THR A 774 32.11 26.61 -3.01
N THR A 775 33.38 26.25 -3.05
CA THR A 775 34.49 27.12 -3.43
C THR A 775 34.99 26.73 -4.83
N LYS A 776 35.63 27.68 -5.52
CA LYS A 776 36.27 27.42 -6.82
C LYS A 776 37.76 27.21 -6.60
N GLU A 777 38.36 26.21 -7.23
CA GLU A 777 39.82 26.05 -7.24
C GLU A 777 40.50 27.20 -7.99
N ASP A 778 41.64 27.67 -7.47
CA ASP A 778 42.60 28.52 -8.19
C ASP A 778 43.12 27.76 -9.42
N GLY A 779 42.52 28.05 -10.58
CA GLY A 779 42.64 27.23 -11.80
C GLY A 779 41.30 27.06 -12.56
N GLY A 780 40.17 27.34 -11.91
CA GLY A 780 38.96 27.85 -12.57
C GLY A 780 38.05 26.85 -13.32
N LYS A 781 38.16 25.53 -13.11
CA LYS A 781 37.29 24.54 -13.79
C LYS A 781 36.60 23.48 -12.92
N ALA A 782 36.76 23.49 -11.60
CA ALA A 782 36.02 22.59 -10.70
C ALA A 782 35.36 23.36 -9.54
N ALA A 783 34.11 22.99 -9.23
CA ALA A 783 33.42 23.37 -8.01
C ALA A 783 33.72 22.32 -6.93
N VAL A 784 34.14 22.79 -5.76
CA VAL A 784 34.70 21.97 -4.69
C VAL A 784 34.01 22.31 -3.37
N ILE A 785 33.73 21.31 -2.55
CA ILE A 785 33.27 21.50 -1.17
C ILE A 785 34.38 21.04 -0.23
N GLU A 786 34.66 21.85 0.80
CA GLU A 786 35.61 21.49 1.86
C GLU A 786 34.88 20.68 2.94
N GLU A 787 35.29 19.43 3.08
CA GLU A 787 34.70 18.44 4.00
C GLU A 787 35.66 18.16 5.15
N ILE A 788 35.14 17.94 6.35
CA ILE A 788 35.98 17.67 7.53
C ILE A 788 36.49 16.23 7.50
N ASP A 789 37.79 16.05 7.37
CA ASP A 789 38.47 14.77 7.41
C ASP A 789 38.77 14.37 8.87
N LYS A 790 38.06 13.36 9.37
CA LYS A 790 38.14 12.89 10.77
C LYS A 790 39.08 11.68 10.88
N PRO A 791 40.10 11.70 11.76
CA PRO A 791 40.89 10.52 12.05
C PRO A 791 40.04 9.35 12.59
N GLN A 792 40.34 8.13 12.14
CA GLN A 792 39.58 6.91 12.47
C GLN A 792 39.35 6.70 13.98
N ALA A 793 40.32 7.06 14.81
CA ALA A 793 40.22 6.93 16.28
C ALA A 793 39.10 7.80 16.89
N ASP A 794 38.86 9.00 16.34
CA ASP A 794 37.76 9.86 16.80
C ASP A 794 36.40 9.29 16.35
N ILE A 795 36.34 8.65 15.16
CA ILE A 795 35.14 7.96 14.65
C ILE A 795 34.74 6.79 15.56
N ASP A 796 35.70 5.91 15.89
CA ASP A 796 35.44 4.75 16.75
C ASP A 796 35.02 5.18 18.18
N SER A 797 35.52 6.31 18.70
CA SER A 797 35.08 6.86 20.00
C SER A 797 33.65 7.44 19.96
N GLN A 798 33.25 8.05 18.84
CA GLN A 798 31.91 8.62 18.67
C GLN A 798 30.84 7.52 18.59
N PHE A 799 31.18 6.34 18.06
CA PHE A 799 30.31 5.17 18.04
C PHE A 799 29.94 4.68 19.46
N GLU A 800 30.91 4.59 20.39
CA GLU A 800 30.65 4.16 21.78
C GLU A 800 29.70 5.12 22.53
N ALA A 801 29.80 6.43 22.24
CA ALA A 801 28.93 7.46 22.81
C ALA A 801 27.49 7.46 22.26
N THR A 802 27.26 6.85 21.09
CA THR A 802 25.91 6.63 20.54
C THR A 802 25.22 5.45 21.21
N VAL A 803 25.94 4.34 21.44
CA VAL A 803 25.39 3.14 22.11
C VAL A 803 24.83 3.45 23.50
N LYS A 804 25.47 4.36 24.26
CA LYS A 804 25.01 4.80 25.60
C LYS A 804 23.77 5.71 25.57
N ARG A 805 23.30 6.15 24.39
CA ARG A 805 22.22 7.13 24.22
C ARG A 805 20.83 6.50 24.08
N ALA A 806 20.74 5.26 23.58
CA ALA A 806 19.51 4.55 23.22
C ALA A 806 18.72 3.94 24.42
N LEU A 807 18.77 4.58 25.60
CA LEU A 807 18.24 4.06 26.87
C LEU A 807 17.28 5.04 27.61
N THR A 808 16.75 6.06 26.94
CA THR A 808 15.77 7.01 27.52
C THR A 808 14.34 6.78 26.99
N PRO A 809 13.30 6.75 27.85
CA PRO A 809 11.94 6.45 27.42
C PRO A 809 11.23 7.59 26.66
N PHE A 810 10.31 7.21 25.78
CA PHE A 810 9.61 8.05 24.79
C PHE A 810 8.31 8.69 25.33
N VAL A 811 7.93 9.86 24.80
CA VAL A 811 6.65 10.56 25.03
C VAL A 811 6.13 11.17 23.72
N GLU A 812 4.83 11.05 23.45
CA GLU A 812 4.22 11.53 22.19
C GLU A 812 3.99 13.06 22.10
N PRO A 813 4.25 13.70 20.94
CA PRO A 813 3.75 15.03 20.62
C PRO A 813 2.24 15.09 20.35
N LYS A 814 1.62 16.25 20.64
CA LYS A 814 0.28 16.64 20.16
C LYS A 814 0.38 17.29 18.77
N VAL A 815 -0.75 17.40 18.06
CA VAL A 815 -0.85 17.94 16.69
C VAL A 815 -2.07 18.83 16.57
N ASP A 816 -1.89 19.99 15.95
CA ASP A 816 -2.96 20.89 15.49
C ASP A 816 -3.15 20.79 13.97
N GLU A 817 -4.38 20.99 13.50
CA GLU A 817 -4.74 20.97 12.08
C GLU A 817 -5.42 22.29 11.69
N LYS A 818 -4.95 22.94 10.61
CA LYS A 818 -5.61 24.10 9.98
C LYS A 818 -6.26 23.71 8.64
N LYS A 819 -7.31 24.42 8.25
CA LYS A 819 -8.31 23.99 7.24
C LYS A 819 -8.72 25.16 6.34
N SER A 820 -8.86 24.90 5.03
CA SER A 820 -9.48 25.85 4.07
C SER A 820 -10.14 25.20 2.83
N LEU A 821 -10.26 23.87 2.77
CA LEU A 821 -10.86 23.13 1.63
C LEU A 821 -12.00 22.17 2.02
N GLU A 822 -12.39 22.11 3.30
CA GLU A 822 -13.22 21.03 3.83
C GLU A 822 -14.69 21.07 3.41
N ASP A 823 -15.30 22.25 3.27
CA ASP A 823 -16.77 22.34 3.35
C ASP A 823 -17.47 21.80 2.10
N SER A 824 -16.80 21.85 0.95
CA SER A 824 -17.19 21.11 -0.25
C SER A 824 -17.20 19.59 -0.03
N TYR A 825 -16.20 19.06 0.69
CA TYR A 825 -16.09 17.63 1.00
C TYR A 825 -17.08 17.20 2.09
N LYS A 826 -17.33 18.05 3.10
CA LYS A 826 -18.43 17.87 4.07
C LYS A 826 -19.79 17.78 3.36
N SER A 827 -20.03 18.67 2.38
CA SER A 827 -21.26 18.68 1.59
C SER A 827 -21.43 17.41 0.74
N PHE A 828 -20.38 16.97 0.04
CA PHE A 828 -20.42 15.69 -0.69
C PHE A 828 -20.66 14.51 0.24
N ARG A 829 -19.95 14.43 1.39
CA ARG A 829 -20.19 13.43 2.43
C ARG A 829 -21.67 13.43 2.85
N THR A 830 -22.22 14.59 3.21
CA THR A 830 -23.62 14.67 3.67
C THR A 830 -24.59 14.15 2.61
N ARG A 831 -24.37 14.44 1.32
CA ARG A 831 -25.18 13.88 0.21
C ARG A 831 -25.01 12.37 0.09
N LEU A 832 -23.78 11.86 0.03
CA LEU A 832 -23.49 10.43 -0.09
C LEU A 832 -24.08 9.62 1.08
N VAL A 833 -23.87 10.09 2.31
CA VAL A 833 -24.36 9.47 3.55
C VAL A 833 -25.87 9.53 3.63
N ALA A 834 -26.51 10.65 3.26
CA ALA A 834 -27.96 10.74 3.17
C ALA A 834 -28.52 9.74 2.14
N SER A 835 -27.97 9.68 0.92
CA SER A 835 -28.40 8.69 -0.09
C SER A 835 -28.20 7.25 0.38
N TRP A 836 -27.11 6.94 1.08
CA TRP A 836 -26.85 5.60 1.65
C TRP A 836 -27.82 5.24 2.78
N ILE A 837 -28.04 6.15 3.74
CA ILE A 837 -29.01 5.96 4.84
C ILE A 837 -30.42 5.82 4.28
N PHE A 838 -30.88 6.75 3.43
CA PHE A 838 -32.25 6.71 2.91
C PHE A 838 -32.50 5.53 1.97
N SER A 839 -31.52 5.06 1.19
CA SER A 839 -31.70 3.84 0.38
C SER A 839 -31.75 2.56 1.24
N ASN A 840 -30.96 2.47 2.32
CA ASN A 840 -31.04 1.37 3.27
C ASN A 840 -32.36 1.41 4.09
N ALA A 841 -32.77 2.60 4.56
CA ALA A 841 -34.02 2.77 5.29
C ALA A 841 -35.24 2.49 4.40
N LEU A 842 -35.23 2.93 3.14
CA LEU A 842 -36.27 2.63 2.16
C LEU A 842 -36.35 1.11 1.91
N LEU A 843 -35.22 0.42 1.73
CA LEU A 843 -35.22 -1.04 1.60
C LEU A 843 -35.84 -1.71 2.84
N ALA A 844 -35.46 -1.29 4.05
CA ALA A 844 -36.05 -1.83 5.28
C ALA A 844 -37.59 -1.61 5.33
N VAL A 845 -38.06 -0.40 5.07
CA VAL A 845 -39.50 -0.05 5.10
C VAL A 845 -40.29 -0.79 4.01
N LEU A 846 -39.76 -0.91 2.79
CA LEU A 846 -40.41 -1.65 1.70
C LEU A 846 -40.60 -3.13 2.05
N ILE A 847 -39.64 -3.73 2.77
CA ILE A 847 -39.74 -5.13 3.20
C ILE A 847 -40.71 -5.28 4.38
N THR A 848 -40.61 -4.46 5.44
CA THR A 848 -41.32 -4.71 6.71
C THR A 848 -42.65 -3.98 6.91
N SER A 849 -43.07 -3.07 6.02
CA SER A 849 -44.31 -2.30 6.22
C SER A 849 -45.48 -2.86 5.41
N ASP A 850 -46.57 -3.26 6.08
CA ASP A 850 -47.81 -3.71 5.40
C ASP A 850 -48.52 -2.61 4.60
N SER A 851 -48.35 -1.34 4.96
CA SER A 851 -48.92 -0.21 4.23
C SER A 851 -48.41 -0.09 2.79
N VAL A 852 -47.23 -0.67 2.49
CA VAL A 852 -46.60 -0.69 1.16
C VAL A 852 -47.39 -1.56 0.15
N ASN A 853 -48.31 -2.42 0.61
CA ASN A 853 -49.18 -3.23 -0.26
C ASN A 853 -50.03 -2.35 -1.21
N LYS A 854 -50.25 -1.06 -0.88
CA LYS A 854 -50.97 -0.08 -1.70
C LYS A 854 -50.09 0.64 -2.75
N LEU A 855 -48.77 0.40 -2.75
CA LEU A 855 -47.77 1.07 -3.61
C LEU A 855 -47.21 0.12 -4.69
N GLY A 856 -48.06 -0.77 -5.23
CA GLY A 856 -47.73 -1.66 -6.36
C GLY A 856 -47.07 -3.00 -5.99
N PHE A 857 -46.70 -3.21 -4.73
CA PHE A 857 -46.18 -4.50 -4.25
C PHE A 857 -47.32 -5.43 -3.80
N THR A 858 -47.75 -6.33 -4.67
CA THR A 858 -48.98 -7.16 -4.56
C THR A 858 -48.94 -8.31 -3.52
N SER A 859 -48.01 -8.29 -2.57
CA SER A 859 -47.76 -9.33 -1.57
C SER A 859 -47.85 -8.77 -0.14
N GLN A 860 -47.92 -9.60 0.90
CA GLN A 860 -47.90 -9.11 2.30
C GLN A 860 -46.47 -8.79 2.77
N ALA A 861 -46.31 -8.05 3.88
CA ALA A 861 -44.97 -7.80 4.43
C ALA A 861 -44.26 -9.11 4.84
N THR A 862 -45.02 -10.09 5.34
CA THR A 862 -44.55 -11.46 5.62
C THR A 862 -43.91 -12.11 4.39
N ASP A 863 -44.60 -12.07 3.24
CA ASP A 863 -44.13 -12.65 1.99
C ASP A 863 -42.90 -11.92 1.44
N ARG A 864 -42.92 -10.57 1.45
CA ARG A 864 -41.78 -9.74 1.06
C ARG A 864 -40.55 -10.05 1.91
N THR A 865 -40.74 -10.19 3.22
CA THR A 865 -39.70 -10.51 4.18
C THR A 865 -39.12 -11.90 3.95
N ALA A 866 -39.97 -12.92 3.77
CA ALA A 866 -39.55 -14.29 3.45
C ALA A 866 -38.79 -14.36 2.12
N ASN A 867 -39.27 -13.67 1.08
CA ASN A 867 -38.65 -13.69 -0.25
C ASN A 867 -37.37 -12.87 -0.32
N PHE A 868 -37.27 -11.74 0.39
CA PHE A 868 -36.01 -11.02 0.58
C PHE A 868 -34.97 -11.88 1.29
N PHE A 869 -35.36 -12.55 2.37
CA PHE A 869 -34.44 -13.43 3.11
C PHE A 869 -33.97 -14.62 2.25
N ARG A 870 -34.90 -15.29 1.54
CA ARG A 870 -34.55 -16.32 0.54
C ARG A 870 -33.56 -15.79 -0.51
N ALA A 871 -33.80 -14.62 -1.08
CA ALA A 871 -32.92 -14.01 -2.09
C ALA A 871 -31.53 -13.67 -1.52
N LEU A 872 -31.45 -13.14 -0.29
CA LEU A 872 -30.20 -12.83 0.39
C LEU A 872 -29.39 -14.10 0.72
N LEU A 873 -30.06 -15.16 1.18
CA LEU A 873 -29.44 -16.46 1.43
C LEU A 873 -28.89 -17.09 0.14
N TRP A 874 -29.67 -17.10 -0.95
CA TRP A 874 -29.22 -17.58 -2.26
C TRP A 874 -28.07 -16.75 -2.84
N ALA A 875 -28.13 -15.42 -2.72
CA ALA A 875 -27.06 -14.52 -3.13
C ALA A 875 -25.74 -14.81 -2.39
N THR A 876 -25.82 -15.04 -1.08
CA THR A 876 -24.66 -15.35 -0.23
C THR A 876 -24.10 -16.73 -0.55
N ALA A 877 -24.97 -17.74 -0.71
CA ALA A 877 -24.57 -19.09 -1.09
C ALA A 877 -23.87 -19.13 -2.47
N ALA A 878 -24.43 -18.43 -3.47
CA ALA A 878 -23.85 -18.35 -4.81
C ALA A 878 -22.47 -17.66 -4.81
N LEU A 879 -22.31 -16.55 -4.06
CA LEU A 879 -21.01 -15.88 -3.93
C LEU A 879 -19.96 -16.77 -3.24
N SER A 880 -20.34 -17.46 -2.15
CA SER A 880 -19.46 -18.41 -1.46
C SER A 880 -19.06 -19.59 -2.36
N LEU A 881 -19.99 -20.11 -3.17
CA LEU A 881 -19.72 -21.17 -4.14
C LEU A 881 -18.78 -20.72 -5.27
N ILE A 882 -18.95 -19.51 -5.82
CA ILE A 882 -18.04 -18.93 -6.83
C ILE A 882 -16.62 -18.84 -6.26
N ARG A 883 -16.47 -18.30 -5.04
CA ARG A 883 -15.19 -18.24 -4.32
C ARG A 883 -14.56 -19.63 -4.13
N PHE A 884 -15.36 -20.59 -3.69
CA PHE A 884 -14.90 -21.97 -3.46
C PHE A 884 -14.41 -22.64 -4.75
N ILE A 885 -15.16 -22.53 -5.86
CA ILE A 885 -14.76 -23.07 -7.17
C ILE A 885 -13.43 -22.44 -7.64
N GLY A 886 -13.28 -21.12 -7.49
CA GLY A 886 -12.03 -20.42 -7.77
C GLY A 886 -10.86 -20.89 -6.89
N ALA A 887 -11.10 -21.12 -5.61
CA ALA A 887 -10.10 -21.67 -4.69
C ALA A 887 -9.69 -23.11 -5.04
N CYS A 888 -10.64 -23.97 -5.40
CA CYS A 888 -10.37 -25.32 -5.87
C CYS A 888 -9.53 -25.33 -7.16
N TRP A 889 -9.88 -24.49 -8.14
CA TRP A 889 -9.11 -24.35 -9.39
C TRP A 889 -7.68 -23.84 -9.13
N PHE A 890 -7.53 -22.81 -8.30
CA PHE A 890 -6.22 -22.28 -7.90
C PHE A 890 -5.38 -23.36 -7.21
N LEU A 891 -5.92 -24.06 -6.21
CA LEU A 891 -5.19 -25.10 -5.48
C LEU A 891 -4.79 -26.27 -6.41
N GLY A 892 -5.69 -26.71 -7.29
CA GLY A 892 -5.40 -27.73 -8.30
C GLY A 892 -4.30 -27.28 -9.27
N LYS A 893 -4.42 -26.08 -9.85
CA LYS A 893 -3.40 -25.48 -10.72
C LYS A 893 -2.05 -25.36 -10.00
N SER A 894 -2.02 -24.82 -8.79
CA SER A 894 -0.78 -24.67 -8.01
C SER A 894 -0.15 -26.02 -7.65
N GLY A 895 -0.95 -27.02 -7.31
CA GLY A 895 -0.47 -28.39 -7.05
C GLY A 895 0.20 -29.00 -8.29
N ILE A 896 -0.47 -28.95 -9.44
CA ILE A 896 0.06 -29.47 -10.72
C ILE A 896 1.32 -28.68 -11.14
N MET A 897 1.26 -27.36 -11.13
CA MET A 897 2.41 -26.50 -11.51
C MET A 897 3.62 -26.69 -10.60
N CYS A 898 3.45 -27.10 -9.34
CA CYS A 898 4.54 -27.42 -8.43
C CYS A 898 5.45 -28.55 -8.94
N CYS A 899 4.94 -29.43 -9.81
CA CYS A 899 5.68 -30.52 -10.46
C CYS A 899 6.40 -30.09 -11.75
N PHE A 900 6.00 -28.98 -12.38
CA PHE A 900 6.54 -28.51 -13.68
C PHE A 900 7.32 -27.19 -13.58
N ALA A 901 7.23 -26.48 -12.45
CA ALA A 901 7.98 -25.25 -12.20
C ALA A 901 9.49 -25.54 -12.15
N ARG A 902 10.27 -24.68 -12.83
CA ARG A 902 11.72 -24.62 -12.70
C ARG A 902 12.05 -24.08 -11.31
N ARG A 903 12.97 -24.76 -10.62
CA ARG A 903 13.50 -24.44 -9.29
C ARG A 903 15.01 -24.33 -9.39
#